data_AF-A0A2T3Z2E4-F1
#
_entry.id   AF-A0A2T3Z2E4-F1
#
_cell.length_a   1.000
_cell.length_b   1.000
_cell.length_c   1.000
_cell.angle_alpha   90.00
_cell.angle_beta   90.00
_cell.angle_gamma   90.00
#
_symmetry.space_group_name_H-M   'P 1'
#
loop_
_entity.id
_entity.type
_entity.pdbx_description
1 polymer ?
#
loop_
_entity_poly.entity_id
_entity_poly.type
_entity_poly.pdbx_seq_one_letter_code
_entity_poly.pdbx_strand_id
1 'polypeptide(L)'
;MAGPRGGGNFRGRGSRGGPRGGSFRGRGSRGGARGRGRGGRGRQFSQWGPDRKFDAARLAENAEEDDESGSGSDASDLEDETLNDVASDDDEQQATARPYMALMQKFHDSSASSAPSAKRRKITHAEPSSRSPSPTQEQSEDEEEEESDPKREDIDEADEEGEEGEDETGGVEDDANDSEDEIDATDPFDAHFANPDQQTSAPAVTAAKKGEWTTSRAMIQPWRAVVVSPDTNSTEPIPQPISGLGGLKLKQKLRETAKEKMSSLDAAQKAFAPLLFGYKDILFCDRSVENSHKMRQTVCLHALNHIFKTRDRVIKNNYKLSKAGDDSELELRDQGFTRPKVLFLLPTRNSCAQIMKVIQDLIEPDQQENFKRFNESYTESDETFGADRPADFKDLFGGNDDDMFRIGIKFTRKTIKYFAQFYSSDILFASPLGLRMAMGSEEEKKKPDFDFLSSIEMVVMDQADALLMQNWEHVEHIFEHLNLQPKDAHDCDFSRVRNWYLEDEAKYYRQTVILSAFNTPELAELQRVYCHNWAGRVRLQPEYPGVLGQLGVKIKQTFTRFQSNTVEKDPEARFEYFTSTIIPSLVKRSKDTSGTLIFIPSYLDFVRVRNYFATADEVSSLTFGVISEYTEIREASRARSHFLTGRHKVLLYTERAHHFRRYQFSGVQRVVFYGLPDNPIFYKEIAGGYLAKSERDMKIEPGQGTVRAIFSKYDVMKLERVAGSKRVGKMIQDRGDTFDFV
;
A
#
# COMPACT_ATOMS: atom_id res chain seq x y z
N MET A 1 21.92 64.00 23.70
CA MET A 1 23.09 64.81 24.11
C MET A 1 24.35 64.04 23.75
N ALA A 2 25.27 64.73 23.05
CA ALA A 2 26.71 64.46 22.85
C ALA A 2 27.20 63.05 22.42
N GLY A 3 27.83 62.98 21.23
CA GLY A 3 28.76 61.90 20.82
C GLY A 3 30.10 61.95 21.59
N PRO A 4 31.24 61.36 21.12
CA PRO A 4 31.70 61.43 19.72
C PRO A 4 32.64 60.29 19.19
N ARG A 5 33.04 60.39 17.90
CA ARG A 5 34.37 60.06 17.26
C ARG A 5 34.86 58.60 17.28
N GLY A 6 35.53 58.04 16.26
CA GLY A 6 36.12 58.44 14.97
C GLY A 6 36.54 57.12 14.27
N GLY A 7 36.96 56.98 13.01
CA GLY A 7 37.63 57.84 12.05
C GLY A 7 38.71 56.97 11.37
N GLY A 8 38.78 56.92 10.04
CA GLY A 8 39.90 56.24 9.35
C GLY A 8 39.67 55.84 7.88
N ASN A 9 39.93 56.76 6.96
CA ASN A 9 40.06 56.58 5.51
C ASN A 9 41.41 55.92 5.10
N PHE A 10 41.47 55.31 3.90
CA PHE A 10 42.42 55.50 2.76
C PHE A 10 42.54 54.17 1.94
N ARG A 11 42.15 54.06 0.65
CA ARG A 11 42.66 54.60 -0.65
C ARG A 11 43.56 53.61 -1.44
N GLY A 12 43.25 53.46 -2.74
CA GLY A 12 44.15 53.03 -3.83
C GLY A 12 43.42 52.12 -4.84
N ARG A 13 42.92 52.50 -6.04
CA ARG A 13 43.37 53.27 -7.22
C ARG A 13 43.98 52.38 -8.33
N GLY A 14 43.35 52.38 -9.53
CA GLY A 14 43.97 52.14 -10.85
C GLY A 14 43.19 51.17 -11.75
N SER A 15 42.37 51.62 -12.73
CA SER A 15 42.71 51.90 -14.16
C SER A 15 43.09 50.65 -14.99
N ARG A 16 42.73 50.43 -16.26
CA ARG A 16 41.88 51.06 -17.30
C ARG A 16 42.05 50.17 -18.56
N GLY A 17 41.05 50.09 -19.46
CA GLY A 17 41.28 49.93 -20.92
C GLY A 17 40.69 48.70 -21.61
N GLY A 18 39.66 48.90 -22.46
CA GLY A 18 39.30 48.01 -23.60
C GLY A 18 40.06 48.43 -24.88
N PRO A 19 39.50 48.33 -26.11
CA PRO A 19 38.47 47.44 -26.70
C PRO A 19 38.84 46.96 -28.15
N ARG A 20 37.84 46.42 -28.90
CA ARG A 20 37.79 46.04 -30.34
C ARG A 20 38.36 44.63 -30.66
N GLY A 21 37.79 43.79 -31.53
CA GLY A 21 36.77 43.91 -32.57
C GLY A 21 37.20 42.99 -33.74
N GLY A 22 36.28 42.28 -34.42
CA GLY A 22 36.63 41.56 -35.65
C GLY A 22 35.72 40.39 -36.03
N SER A 23 34.85 40.64 -37.00
CA SER A 23 34.05 39.66 -37.77
C SER A 23 34.87 39.14 -38.97
N PHE A 24 34.66 37.89 -39.42
CA PHE A 24 34.22 37.54 -40.80
C PHE A 24 34.37 36.03 -41.15
N ARG A 25 33.24 35.46 -41.61
CA ARG A 25 32.99 34.52 -42.74
C ARG A 25 33.95 33.34 -43.06
N GLY A 26 33.33 32.17 -43.27
CA GLY A 26 33.32 31.56 -44.62
C GLY A 26 33.52 30.04 -44.77
N ARG A 27 32.40 29.32 -44.98
CA ARG A 27 32.09 28.38 -46.09
C ARG A 27 33.03 27.19 -46.38
N GLY A 28 32.48 25.96 -46.37
CA GLY A 28 33.05 24.83 -47.12
C GLY A 28 32.39 23.48 -46.86
N SER A 29 31.83 22.86 -47.90
CA SER A 29 31.03 21.63 -47.93
C SER A 29 31.83 20.40 -48.43
N ARG A 30 31.25 19.19 -48.25
CA ARG A 30 31.62 17.81 -48.68
C ARG A 30 32.21 16.98 -47.52
N GLY A 31 31.70 15.82 -47.13
CA GLY A 31 30.99 14.75 -47.84
C GLY A 31 31.77 13.45 -47.58
N GLY A 32 31.14 12.40 -47.03
CA GLY A 32 31.85 11.13 -46.80
C GLY A 32 31.13 10.21 -45.81
N ALA A 33 30.87 8.98 -46.26
CA ALA A 33 30.01 7.99 -45.63
C ALA A 33 30.74 7.05 -44.64
N ARG A 34 29.90 6.28 -43.91
CA ARG A 34 30.16 4.96 -43.27
C ARG A 34 31.05 4.90 -42.03
N GLY A 35 30.51 4.25 -40.98
CA GLY A 35 31.33 3.45 -40.07
C GLY A 35 30.84 3.35 -38.62
N ARG A 36 30.20 2.21 -38.31
CA ARG A 36 29.86 1.65 -37.00
C ARG A 36 30.73 2.06 -35.80
N GLY A 37 30.08 2.31 -34.66
CA GLY A 37 30.67 2.23 -33.32
C GLY A 37 29.56 2.17 -32.26
N ARG A 38 29.23 0.95 -31.81
CA ARG A 38 28.15 0.61 -30.87
C ARG A 38 28.73 0.69 -29.45
N GLY A 39 28.15 1.52 -28.59
CA GLY A 39 28.30 1.51 -27.12
C GLY A 39 27.02 2.12 -26.56
N GLY A 40 26.07 1.32 -26.08
CA GLY A 40 26.09 0.83 -24.70
C GLY A 40 25.10 1.67 -23.90
N ARG A 41 23.79 1.52 -24.19
CA ARG A 41 22.71 2.14 -23.42
C ARG A 41 21.98 1.05 -22.66
N GLY A 42 22.00 1.17 -21.33
CA GLY A 42 21.25 0.33 -20.41
C GLY A 42 19.78 0.30 -20.81
N ARG A 43 19.25 -0.92 -20.92
CA ARG A 43 17.82 -1.18 -21.05
C ARG A 43 17.27 -1.28 -19.62
N GLN A 44 16.51 -0.28 -19.19
CA GLN A 44 15.53 -0.47 -18.13
C GLN A 44 14.46 -1.40 -18.69
N PHE A 45 14.37 -2.62 -18.15
CA PHE A 45 13.26 -3.53 -18.38
C PHE A 45 12.14 -3.20 -17.40
N SER A 46 10.91 -3.16 -17.90
CA SER A 46 9.67 -3.10 -17.11
C SER A 46 9.59 -4.33 -16.20
N GLN A 47 9.28 -4.10 -14.92
CA GLN A 47 9.24 -5.10 -13.83
C GLN A 47 7.88 -5.83 -13.75
N TRP A 48 7.31 -6.21 -14.89
CA TRP A 48 6.11 -7.03 -14.92
C TRP A 48 6.34 -8.08 -16.02
N GLY A 49 6.01 -9.35 -15.72
CA GLY A 49 6.35 -10.53 -16.51
C GLY A 49 5.92 -10.47 -17.99
N PRO A 50 6.30 -11.47 -18.80
CA PRO A 50 6.29 -11.36 -20.26
C PRO A 50 4.87 -11.11 -20.80
N ASP A 51 4.70 -9.94 -21.43
CA ASP A 51 3.48 -9.53 -22.12
C ASP A 51 3.15 -10.46 -23.30
N ARG A 52 2.00 -11.12 -23.24
CA ARG A 52 1.31 -11.59 -24.45
C ARG A 52 0.54 -10.40 -25.03
N LYS A 53 0.99 -9.89 -26.17
CA LYS A 53 0.20 -8.98 -27.00
C LYS A 53 -1.14 -9.63 -27.32
N PHE A 54 -2.22 -8.96 -26.94
CA PHE A 54 -3.56 -9.29 -27.36
C PHE A 54 -3.86 -8.53 -28.66
N ASP A 55 -3.80 -9.23 -29.78
CA ASP A 55 -4.20 -8.68 -31.08
C ASP A 55 -5.74 -8.65 -31.17
N ALA A 56 -6.31 -7.47 -30.94
CA ALA A 56 -7.71 -7.19 -31.23
C ALA A 56 -7.80 -6.28 -32.46
N ALA A 57 -8.49 -6.75 -33.50
CA ALA A 57 -8.70 -6.07 -34.78
C ALA A 57 -9.37 -4.66 -34.70
N ARG A 58 -9.79 -4.20 -33.51
CA ARG A 58 -10.46 -2.92 -33.29
C ARG A 58 -9.66 -1.93 -32.42
N LEU A 59 -8.47 -2.29 -31.95
CA LEU A 59 -7.49 -1.30 -31.54
C LEU A 59 -7.04 -0.57 -32.82
N ALA A 60 -6.98 0.76 -32.79
CA ALA A 60 -6.72 1.57 -33.99
C ALA A 60 -5.25 1.49 -34.49
N GLU A 61 -4.63 0.32 -34.41
CA GLU A 61 -3.27 0.04 -34.88
C GLU A 61 -3.22 -0.47 -36.33
N ASN A 62 -4.35 -0.90 -36.92
CA ASN A 62 -4.38 -1.42 -38.31
C ASN A 62 -4.89 -0.39 -39.32
N ALA A 63 -4.09 0.64 -39.62
CA ALA A 63 -4.38 1.55 -40.74
C ALA A 63 -3.15 1.89 -41.62
N GLU A 64 -2.06 1.14 -41.48
CA GLU A 64 -0.88 1.30 -42.33
C GLU A 64 -0.28 -0.08 -42.64
N GLU A 65 -0.96 -0.88 -43.45
CA GLU A 65 -0.38 -1.90 -44.34
C GLU A 65 -1.50 -2.46 -45.25
N ASP A 66 -1.13 -2.76 -46.50
CA ASP A 66 -1.92 -3.38 -47.58
C ASP A 66 -2.75 -2.48 -48.52
N ASP A 67 -2.01 -1.80 -49.41
CA ASP A 67 -2.33 -1.75 -50.85
C ASP A 67 -1.52 -2.87 -51.53
N GLU A 68 -2.13 -4.01 -51.87
CA GLU A 68 -1.86 -4.78 -53.09
C GLU A 68 -2.83 -5.97 -53.24
N SER A 69 -3.04 -6.36 -54.50
CA SER A 69 -4.13 -7.17 -55.03
C SER A 69 -4.02 -8.68 -54.79
N GLY A 70 -5.16 -9.39 -54.82
CA GLY A 70 -5.18 -10.84 -55.03
C GLY A 70 -6.57 -11.49 -54.89
N SER A 71 -7.18 -11.85 -56.01
CA SER A 71 -8.43 -12.60 -56.12
C SER A 71 -8.27 -14.07 -55.73
N GLY A 72 -9.29 -14.66 -55.10
CA GLY A 72 -9.41 -16.12 -55.00
C GLY A 72 -10.64 -16.54 -54.18
N SER A 73 -11.69 -16.94 -54.89
CA SER A 73 -12.86 -17.66 -54.39
C SER A 73 -12.48 -19.05 -53.87
N ASP A 74 -13.07 -19.52 -52.78
CA ASP A 74 -13.99 -20.66 -52.83
C ASP A 74 -14.81 -20.84 -51.55
N ALA A 75 -15.97 -21.47 -51.72
CA ALA A 75 -17.04 -21.66 -50.74
C ALA A 75 -17.06 -23.08 -50.14
N SER A 76 -18.07 -23.31 -49.29
CA SER A 76 -18.61 -24.59 -48.74
C SER A 76 -17.85 -25.17 -47.55
N ASP A 77 -18.48 -25.81 -46.55
CA ASP A 77 -19.87 -25.99 -46.09
C ASP A 77 -19.71 -26.48 -44.63
N LEU A 78 -20.48 -25.94 -43.66
CA LEU A 78 -21.50 -26.67 -42.89
C LEU A 78 -21.22 -28.16 -42.63
N GLU A 79 -21.06 -28.53 -41.35
CA GLU A 79 -22.01 -29.46 -40.72
C GLU A 79 -21.86 -29.48 -39.19
N ASP A 80 -23.03 -29.62 -38.58
CA ASP A 80 -23.42 -29.54 -37.18
C ASP A 80 -23.51 -30.99 -36.67
N GLU A 81 -23.02 -31.29 -35.46
CA GLU A 81 -23.58 -32.41 -34.70
C GLU A 81 -23.67 -32.08 -33.21
N THR A 82 -24.86 -32.36 -32.72
CA THR A 82 -25.43 -32.03 -31.43
C THR A 82 -25.39 -33.24 -30.50
N LEU A 83 -25.21 -32.93 -29.20
CA LEU A 83 -25.77 -33.60 -28.02
C LEU A 83 -25.40 -35.07 -27.71
N ASN A 84 -24.86 -35.28 -26.52
CA ASN A 84 -25.62 -36.04 -25.51
C ASN A 84 -25.20 -35.74 -24.07
N ASP A 85 -26.24 -35.54 -23.27
CA ASP A 85 -26.31 -35.44 -21.81
C ASP A 85 -25.93 -36.76 -21.13
N VAL A 86 -25.26 -36.66 -19.98
CA VAL A 86 -25.42 -37.61 -18.86
C VAL A 86 -25.28 -36.86 -17.54
N ALA A 87 -26.38 -36.80 -16.81
CA ALA A 87 -26.48 -36.32 -15.45
C ALA A 87 -26.16 -37.44 -14.44
N SER A 88 -25.49 -37.09 -13.33
CA SER A 88 -25.58 -37.69 -11.99
C SER A 88 -24.70 -36.84 -11.06
N ASP A 89 -25.26 -35.94 -10.25
CA ASP A 89 -25.89 -36.10 -8.92
C ASP A 89 -24.87 -35.88 -7.78
N ASP A 90 -25.33 -35.08 -6.81
CA ASP A 90 -24.60 -34.23 -5.87
C ASP A 90 -23.75 -34.95 -4.80
N ASP A 91 -22.70 -34.26 -4.34
CA ASP A 91 -22.39 -34.15 -2.91
C ASP A 91 -21.68 -32.82 -2.62
N GLU A 92 -22.30 -32.05 -1.71
CA GLU A 92 -21.94 -30.69 -1.33
C GLU A 92 -20.67 -30.65 -0.45
N GLN A 93 -19.66 -29.90 -0.88
CA GLN A 93 -18.75 -29.18 0.01
C GLN A 93 -18.51 -27.79 -0.58
N GLN A 94 -19.06 -26.79 0.10
CA GLN A 94 -19.08 -25.39 -0.32
C GLN A 94 -17.67 -24.79 -0.18
N ALA A 95 -16.83 -25.06 -1.18
CA ALA A 95 -15.56 -24.36 -1.35
C ALA A 95 -15.84 -22.89 -1.67
N THR A 96 -15.23 -21.98 -0.92
CA THR A 96 -15.21 -20.55 -1.23
C THR A 96 -14.55 -20.36 -2.60
N ALA A 97 -15.38 -20.21 -3.63
CA ALA A 97 -14.92 -20.05 -5.00
C ALA A 97 -14.02 -18.82 -5.06
N ARG A 98 -12.72 -19.02 -5.32
CA ARG A 98 -11.73 -17.99 -5.65
C ARG A 98 -11.85 -17.68 -7.14
N PRO A 99 -12.74 -16.75 -7.56
CA PRO A 99 -13.13 -16.61 -8.96
C PRO A 99 -11.96 -16.11 -9.80
N TYR A 100 -11.03 -15.39 -9.16
CA TYR A 100 -9.81 -14.86 -9.76
C TYR A 100 -8.82 -15.96 -10.15
N MET A 101 -8.53 -16.92 -9.25
CA MET A 101 -7.69 -18.07 -9.59
C MET A 101 -8.36 -18.98 -10.63
N ALA A 102 -9.66 -19.24 -10.50
CA ALA A 102 -10.39 -20.03 -11.49
C ALA A 102 -10.37 -19.37 -12.89
N LEU A 103 -10.37 -18.03 -12.95
CA LEU A 103 -10.26 -17.27 -14.19
C LEU A 103 -8.82 -17.32 -14.75
N MET A 104 -7.81 -17.09 -13.91
CA MET A 104 -6.40 -17.17 -14.29
C MET A 104 -6.00 -18.58 -14.77
N GLN A 105 -6.49 -19.61 -14.09
CA GLN A 105 -6.24 -21.01 -14.42
C GLN A 105 -6.90 -21.38 -15.76
N LYS A 106 -8.10 -20.87 -16.05
CA LYS A 106 -8.73 -20.97 -17.39
C LYS A 106 -7.94 -20.27 -18.50
N PHE A 107 -7.24 -19.18 -18.18
CA PHE A 107 -6.34 -18.51 -19.14
C PHE A 107 -5.02 -19.28 -19.35
N HIS A 108 -4.57 -20.08 -18.38
CA HIS A 108 -3.41 -20.96 -18.53
C HIS A 108 -3.73 -22.26 -19.29
N ASP A 109 -4.86 -22.91 -18.99
CA ASP A 109 -5.22 -24.20 -19.59
C ASP A 109 -5.59 -24.12 -21.08
N SER A 110 -6.08 -22.96 -21.53
CA SER A 110 -6.36 -22.70 -22.96
C SER A 110 -5.09 -22.62 -23.84
N SER A 111 -3.89 -22.63 -23.24
CA SER A 111 -2.61 -22.60 -23.97
C SER A 111 -1.98 -23.98 -24.21
N ALA A 112 -2.57 -25.07 -23.71
CA ALA A 112 -1.99 -26.41 -23.77
C ALA A 112 -2.55 -27.33 -24.89
N SER A 113 -3.47 -26.85 -25.75
CA SER A 113 -4.05 -27.70 -26.81
C SER A 113 -3.97 -27.07 -28.20
N SER A 114 -2.87 -27.35 -28.92
CA SER A 114 -2.82 -27.67 -30.38
C SER A 114 -1.46 -27.34 -31.01
N ALA A 115 -0.60 -28.34 -31.18
CA ALA A 115 0.32 -28.49 -32.33
C ALA A 115 1.06 -29.85 -32.27
N PRO A 116 1.34 -30.53 -33.41
CA PRO A 116 1.67 -31.95 -33.45
C PRO A 116 3.18 -32.24 -33.27
N SER A 117 3.49 -33.37 -32.61
CA SER A 117 4.85 -33.86 -32.38
C SER A 117 5.48 -34.48 -33.65
N ALA A 118 6.73 -34.13 -33.96
CA ALA A 118 7.55 -34.85 -34.94
C ALA A 118 8.49 -35.87 -34.26
N LYS A 119 8.35 -37.15 -34.63
CA LYS A 119 9.19 -38.29 -34.20
C LYS A 119 10.53 -38.36 -34.94
N ARG A 120 11.61 -38.70 -34.23
CA ARG A 120 12.74 -39.56 -34.69
C ARG A 120 13.60 -39.95 -33.48
N ARG A 121 13.39 -41.15 -32.91
CA ARG A 121 14.06 -42.46 -33.11
C ARG A 121 15.38 -42.65 -32.33
N LYS A 122 15.40 -43.79 -31.63
CA LYS A 122 16.22 -44.27 -30.50
C LYS A 122 17.14 -45.41 -30.95
N ILE A 123 18.39 -45.48 -30.45
CA ILE A 123 19.27 -46.68 -30.42
C ILE A 123 20.22 -46.54 -29.19
N THR A 124 19.88 -47.06 -27.99
CA THR A 124 20.34 -48.31 -27.30
C THR A 124 21.83 -48.32 -26.87
N HIS A 125 22.16 -48.17 -25.58
CA HIS A 125 22.28 -49.16 -24.47
C HIS A 125 23.67 -49.84 -24.35
N ALA A 126 24.35 -49.70 -23.19
CA ALA A 126 24.83 -50.80 -22.32
C ALA A 126 25.87 -50.31 -21.26
N GLU A 127 25.54 -50.53 -19.98
CA GLU A 127 26.49 -50.69 -18.85
C GLU A 127 27.02 -52.16 -18.83
N PRO A 128 28.16 -52.55 -18.17
CA PRO A 128 28.32 -52.47 -16.69
C PRO A 128 29.75 -52.54 -16.03
N SER A 129 29.75 -52.25 -14.71
CA SER A 129 30.48 -52.93 -13.61
C SER A 129 31.91 -52.54 -13.14
N SER A 130 31.94 -51.99 -11.90
CA SER A 130 32.65 -52.46 -10.68
C SER A 130 34.15 -52.18 -10.39
N ARG A 131 34.36 -51.66 -9.15
CA ARG A 131 35.46 -51.82 -8.15
C ARG A 131 36.34 -50.59 -7.84
N SER A 132 36.31 -50.21 -6.55
CA SER A 132 37.17 -49.29 -5.75
C SER A 132 38.53 -49.92 -5.36
N PRO A 133 39.53 -49.23 -4.72
CA PRO A 133 39.56 -47.89 -4.09
C PRO A 133 40.76 -46.96 -4.47
N SER A 134 40.71 -45.72 -3.92
CA SER A 134 41.55 -44.49 -3.91
C SER A 134 43.10 -44.57 -3.86
N PRO A 135 43.88 -43.45 -3.84
CA PRO A 135 43.65 -42.02 -4.20
C PRO A 135 44.71 -41.45 -5.19
N THR A 136 44.54 -40.22 -5.72
CA THR A 136 45.53 -39.10 -5.78
C THR A 136 45.02 -38.00 -6.74
N GLN A 137 45.34 -36.76 -6.37
CA GLN A 137 44.92 -35.46 -6.88
C GLN A 137 45.15 -35.13 -8.38
N GLU A 138 44.34 -34.15 -8.79
CA GLU A 138 44.56 -33.05 -9.77
C GLU A 138 44.12 -33.20 -11.24
N GLN A 139 43.44 -32.12 -11.68
CA GLN A 139 43.10 -31.66 -13.05
C GLN A 139 41.82 -32.26 -13.68
N SER A 140 40.69 -31.57 -13.58
CA SER A 140 40.19 -30.45 -14.42
C SER A 140 39.51 -30.95 -15.69
N GLU A 141 38.18 -30.85 -15.77
CA GLU A 141 37.42 -30.64 -17.01
C GLU A 141 35.93 -30.41 -16.68
N ASP A 142 35.48 -29.19 -16.97
CA ASP A 142 34.19 -28.78 -17.54
C ASP A 142 32.89 -29.32 -16.93
N GLU A 143 32.32 -28.54 -16.00
CA GLU A 143 30.89 -28.52 -15.72
C GLU A 143 30.19 -27.57 -16.70
N GLU A 144 29.16 -28.12 -17.34
CA GLU A 144 28.25 -27.44 -18.26
C GLU A 144 27.60 -26.24 -17.56
N GLU A 145 27.83 -25.04 -18.11
CA GLU A 145 27.14 -23.80 -17.72
C GLU A 145 25.64 -23.95 -18.04
N GLU A 146 24.84 -24.35 -17.06
CA GLU A 146 23.45 -23.93 -17.01
C GLU A 146 23.44 -22.41 -16.82
N GLU A 147 22.93 -21.68 -17.82
CA GLU A 147 22.61 -20.25 -17.73
C GLU A 147 21.63 -20.03 -16.58
N SER A 148 22.18 -19.85 -15.38
CA SER A 148 21.45 -19.30 -14.24
C SER A 148 21.26 -17.81 -14.46
N ASP A 149 20.01 -17.39 -14.52
CA ASP A 149 19.56 -16.01 -14.38
C ASP A 149 20.34 -15.39 -13.19
N PRO A 150 21.04 -14.24 -13.34
CA PRO A 150 21.86 -13.72 -12.26
C PRO A 150 20.99 -13.50 -11.03
N LYS A 151 21.25 -14.27 -9.97
CA LYS A 151 20.64 -14.07 -8.65
C LYS A 151 20.78 -12.59 -8.31
N ARG A 152 19.66 -11.87 -8.33
CA ARG A 152 19.61 -10.52 -7.75
C ARG A 152 19.89 -10.71 -6.27
N GLU A 153 20.99 -10.16 -5.79
CA GLU A 153 21.25 -10.07 -4.35
C GLU A 153 20.06 -9.34 -3.72
N ASP A 154 19.41 -9.99 -2.75
CA ASP A 154 18.29 -9.38 -2.03
C ASP A 154 18.88 -8.33 -1.08
N ILE A 155 18.74 -7.06 -1.48
CA ILE A 155 19.28 -5.89 -0.76
C ILE A 155 18.74 -5.80 0.68
N ASP A 156 17.64 -6.50 0.97
CA ASP A 156 16.96 -6.49 2.26
C ASP A 156 17.28 -7.73 3.11
N GLU A 157 18.05 -8.69 2.59
CA GLU A 157 18.48 -9.88 3.32
C GLU A 157 19.42 -9.49 4.46
N ALA A 158 19.11 -9.94 5.68
CA ALA A 158 19.96 -9.67 6.84
C ALA A 158 21.30 -10.40 6.69
N ASP A 159 22.40 -9.72 7.04
CA ASP A 159 23.72 -10.32 6.99
C ASP A 159 23.83 -11.43 8.06
N GLU A 160 24.28 -12.64 7.68
CA GLU A 160 24.56 -13.77 8.60
C GLU A 160 25.83 -13.53 9.46
N GLU A 161 26.18 -12.27 9.75
CA GLU A 161 27.25 -12.01 10.72
C GLU A 161 26.82 -12.58 12.07
N GLY A 162 27.58 -13.56 12.56
CA GLY A 162 27.28 -14.31 13.77
C GLY A 162 26.79 -13.37 14.85
N GLU A 163 25.54 -13.52 15.26
CA GLU A 163 25.03 -12.91 16.48
C GLU A 163 25.71 -13.61 17.66
N GLU A 164 27.03 -13.39 17.81
CA GLU A 164 27.71 -13.69 19.05
C GLU A 164 26.95 -12.93 20.14
N GLY A 165 26.54 -13.68 21.16
CA GLY A 165 25.73 -13.20 22.26
C GLY A 165 26.30 -11.93 22.89
N GLU A 166 25.90 -10.78 22.35
CA GLU A 166 25.55 -9.64 23.16
C GLU A 166 24.26 -10.01 23.90
N ASP A 167 24.42 -11.00 24.77
CA ASP A 167 23.60 -11.15 25.95
C ASP A 167 23.52 -9.79 26.63
N GLU A 168 22.41 -9.60 27.31
CA GLU A 168 22.03 -8.42 28.05
C GLU A 168 22.96 -8.08 29.23
N THR A 169 24.28 -8.25 29.09
CA THR A 169 25.32 -7.81 30.01
C THR A 169 25.83 -6.41 29.68
N GLY A 170 24.95 -5.54 29.16
CA GLY A 170 25.16 -4.10 29.27
C GLY A 170 25.17 -3.76 30.76
N GLY A 171 26.37 -3.61 31.32
CA GLY A 171 26.63 -3.51 32.76
C GLY A 171 25.57 -2.76 33.55
N VAL A 172 25.18 -3.35 34.67
CA VAL A 172 24.22 -2.86 35.67
C VAL A 172 24.76 -1.65 36.45
N GLU A 173 25.59 -0.82 35.82
CA GLU A 173 26.15 0.36 36.46
C GLU A 173 25.40 1.60 35.95
N ASP A 174 24.65 2.18 36.89
CA ASP A 174 23.97 3.48 36.88
C ASP A 174 22.68 3.66 36.06
N ASP A 175 21.66 2.83 36.32
CA ASP A 175 20.25 3.27 36.33
C ASP A 175 19.51 2.63 37.51
N ALA A 176 20.12 2.72 38.70
CA ALA A 176 19.48 2.44 39.98
C ALA A 176 18.47 3.56 40.35
N ASN A 177 17.52 3.84 39.46
CA ASN A 177 16.25 4.40 39.86
C ASN A 177 15.27 3.22 39.99
N ASP A 178 15.46 2.48 41.09
CA ASP A 178 14.77 1.23 41.44
C ASP A 178 13.26 1.42 41.69
N SER A 179 12.71 2.62 41.45
CA SER A 179 11.36 3.03 41.82
C SER A 179 10.40 3.32 40.65
N GLU A 180 10.87 3.35 39.39
CA GLU A 180 10.01 3.72 38.24
C GLU A 180 9.37 2.55 37.48
N ASP A 181 9.70 1.29 37.80
CA ASP A 181 9.16 0.10 37.10
C ASP A 181 8.57 -0.96 38.06
N GLU A 182 8.13 -0.55 39.26
CA GLU A 182 7.13 -1.32 39.99
C GLU A 182 5.82 -1.35 39.18
N ILE A 183 5.03 -2.42 39.30
CA ILE A 183 3.76 -2.57 38.58
C ILE A 183 2.87 -1.36 38.90
N ASP A 184 2.69 -0.46 37.94
CA ASP A 184 1.86 0.73 38.07
C ASP A 184 0.53 0.45 37.38
N ALA A 185 -0.50 0.07 38.15
CA ALA A 185 -1.83 -0.18 37.61
C ALA A 185 -2.46 1.06 36.94
N THR A 186 -1.88 2.26 37.09
CA THR A 186 -2.29 3.48 36.37
C THR A 186 -1.61 3.63 35.01
N ASP A 187 -0.59 2.82 34.71
CA ASP A 187 0.04 2.76 33.40
C ASP A 187 -0.75 1.83 32.46
N PRO A 188 -1.25 2.34 31.32
CA PRO A 188 -1.94 1.51 30.35
C PRO A 188 -1.12 0.31 29.85
N PHE A 189 0.22 0.39 29.82
CA PHE A 189 1.04 -0.76 29.43
C PHE A 189 0.94 -1.90 30.45
N ASP A 190 0.99 -1.56 31.74
CA ASP A 190 0.90 -2.56 32.80
C ASP A 190 -0.49 -3.15 32.89
N ALA A 191 -1.52 -2.31 32.85
CA ALA A 191 -2.91 -2.75 32.85
C ALA A 191 -3.28 -3.58 31.60
N HIS A 192 -2.57 -3.39 30.48
CA HIS A 192 -2.90 -4.07 29.22
C HIS A 192 -2.13 -5.37 28.99
N PHE A 193 -0.80 -5.32 29.07
CA PHE A 193 0.07 -6.45 28.70
C PHE A 193 0.73 -7.11 29.89
N ALA A 194 1.18 -6.28 30.83
CA ALA A 194 2.24 -6.66 31.73
C ALA A 194 1.71 -7.29 33.03
N ASN A 195 0.54 -6.85 33.50
CA ASN A 195 -0.25 -7.48 34.54
C ASN A 195 -1.74 -7.10 34.37
N PRO A 196 -2.40 -7.63 33.33
CA PRO A 196 -3.80 -7.33 33.09
C PRO A 196 -4.67 -7.85 34.23
N ASP A 197 -5.55 -6.99 34.76
CA ASP A 197 -6.49 -7.39 35.80
C ASP A 197 -7.44 -8.46 35.24
N GLN A 198 -7.36 -9.68 35.78
CA GLN A 198 -8.17 -10.81 35.32
C GLN A 198 -9.67 -10.57 35.52
N GLN A 199 -10.08 -9.71 36.45
CA GLN A 199 -11.50 -9.41 36.67
C GLN A 199 -12.10 -8.58 35.52
N THR A 200 -11.27 -7.86 34.77
CA THR A 200 -11.71 -7.01 33.65
C THR A 200 -11.35 -7.64 32.30
N SER A 201 -10.11 -8.09 32.14
CA SER A 201 -9.60 -8.66 30.89
C SER A 201 -10.26 -10.00 30.53
N ALA A 202 -10.39 -10.95 31.46
CA ALA A 202 -10.91 -12.29 31.14
C ALA A 202 -12.40 -12.28 30.68
N PRO A 203 -13.32 -11.52 31.32
CA PRO A 203 -14.67 -11.36 30.79
C PRO A 203 -14.71 -10.69 29.41
N ALA A 204 -13.87 -9.68 29.19
CA ALA A 204 -13.78 -8.97 27.92
C ALA A 204 -13.28 -9.88 26.79
N VAL A 205 -12.23 -10.68 27.04
CA VAL A 205 -11.72 -11.69 26.11
C VAL A 205 -12.78 -12.75 25.84
N THR A 206 -13.52 -13.19 26.87
CA THR A 206 -14.61 -14.17 26.70
C THR A 206 -15.74 -13.64 25.82
N ALA A 207 -16.17 -12.39 26.02
CA ALA A 207 -17.16 -11.73 25.17
C ALA A 207 -16.65 -11.57 23.73
N ALA A 208 -15.39 -11.15 23.56
CA ALA A 208 -14.75 -11.04 22.25
C ALA A 208 -14.69 -12.39 21.50
N LYS A 209 -14.35 -13.49 22.21
CA LYS A 209 -14.35 -14.87 21.69
C LYS A 209 -15.73 -15.31 21.19
N LYS A 210 -16.80 -14.87 21.85
CA LYS A 210 -18.20 -15.15 21.46
C LYS A 210 -18.74 -14.21 20.39
N GLY A 211 -18.00 -13.16 20.01
CA GLY A 211 -18.47 -12.13 19.10
C GLY A 211 -19.49 -11.16 19.72
N GLU A 212 -19.53 -11.08 21.06
CA GLU A 212 -20.43 -10.21 21.81
C GLU A 212 -19.83 -8.81 21.94
N TRP A 213 -20.24 -7.90 21.04
CA TRP A 213 -19.72 -6.53 20.96
C TRP A 213 -20.83 -5.49 21.10
N THR A 214 -20.59 -4.48 21.92
CA THR A 214 -21.45 -3.30 22.07
C THR A 214 -20.93 -2.15 21.21
N THR A 215 -21.83 -1.50 20.46
CA THR A 215 -21.46 -0.36 19.59
C THR A 215 -22.09 0.92 20.09
N SER A 216 -21.28 1.96 20.27
CA SER A 216 -21.73 3.32 20.59
C SER A 216 -21.20 4.32 19.56
N ARG A 217 -21.92 5.43 19.41
CA ARG A 217 -21.53 6.55 18.55
C ARG A 217 -21.25 7.76 19.40
N ALA A 218 -20.18 8.46 19.07
CA ALA A 218 -19.76 9.65 19.79
C ALA A 218 -19.08 10.65 18.88
N MET A 219 -18.70 11.78 19.45
CA MET A 219 -18.05 12.88 18.78
C MET A 219 -16.73 13.16 19.51
N ILE A 220 -15.62 12.85 18.84
CA ILE A 220 -14.27 13.16 19.29
C ILE A 220 -13.75 14.22 18.33
N GLN A 221 -14.06 15.48 18.63
CA GLN A 221 -13.87 16.60 17.69
C GLN A 221 -12.46 16.59 17.07
N PRO A 222 -12.35 16.66 15.72
CA PRO A 222 -13.40 16.91 14.72
C PRO A 222 -14.13 15.65 14.18
N TRP A 223 -13.87 14.47 14.74
CA TRP A 223 -14.32 13.20 14.18
C TRP A 223 -15.64 12.69 14.76
N ARG A 224 -16.43 12.07 13.88
CA ARG A 224 -17.46 11.13 14.26
C ARG A 224 -16.76 9.83 14.66
N ALA A 225 -16.96 9.40 15.90
CA ALA A 225 -16.38 8.19 16.44
C ALA A 225 -17.43 7.08 16.50
N VAL A 226 -17.08 5.88 16.03
CA VAL A 226 -17.80 4.64 16.33
C VAL A 226 -16.91 3.83 17.25
N VAL A 227 -17.37 3.62 18.48
CA VAL A 227 -16.64 2.87 19.51
C VAL A 227 -17.31 1.52 19.66
N VAL A 228 -16.52 0.46 19.61
CA VAL A 228 -16.98 -0.92 19.76
C VAL A 228 -16.18 -1.55 20.90
N SER A 229 -16.87 -2.00 21.94
CA SER A 229 -16.31 -2.60 23.15
C SER A 229 -16.88 -3.99 23.39
N PRO A 230 -16.15 -4.91 24.03
CA PRO A 230 -16.74 -6.19 24.46
C PRO A 230 -17.96 -5.97 25.37
N ASP A 231 -18.96 -6.85 25.29
CA ASP A 231 -20.18 -6.73 26.11
C ASP A 231 -19.95 -7.22 27.56
N THR A 232 -19.39 -6.36 28.40
CA THR A 232 -19.09 -6.67 29.81
C THR A 232 -20.03 -5.99 30.81
N ASN A 233 -21.16 -5.43 30.35
CA ASN A 233 -22.07 -4.57 31.15
C ASN A 233 -21.39 -3.34 31.79
N SER A 234 -20.18 -3.00 31.35
CA SER A 234 -19.44 -1.80 31.74
C SER A 234 -19.25 -0.91 30.51
N THR A 235 -19.80 0.30 30.55
CA THR A 235 -19.56 1.30 29.50
C THR A 235 -18.36 2.13 29.88
N GLU A 236 -17.22 1.91 29.24
CA GLU A 236 -16.07 2.80 29.40
C GLU A 236 -16.36 4.17 28.79
N PRO A 237 -16.11 5.27 29.52
CA PRO A 237 -16.24 6.61 28.95
C PRO A 237 -15.17 6.82 27.89
N ILE A 238 -15.50 7.63 26.89
CA ILE A 238 -14.53 8.01 25.88
C ILE A 238 -13.44 8.88 26.52
N PRO A 239 -12.15 8.54 26.32
CA PRO A 239 -11.05 9.30 26.87
C PRO A 239 -11.09 10.76 26.43
N GLN A 240 -10.83 11.67 27.38
CA GLN A 240 -10.76 13.10 27.09
C GLN A 240 -9.43 13.46 26.42
N PRO A 241 -9.40 14.48 25.54
CA PRO A 241 -8.16 14.94 24.93
C PRO A 241 -7.10 15.34 25.97
N ILE A 242 -5.84 14.96 25.73
CA ILE A 242 -4.74 15.35 26.63
C ILE A 242 -4.37 16.84 26.48
N SER A 243 -3.93 17.46 27.57
CA SER A 243 -3.40 18.84 27.53
C SER A 243 -1.99 18.91 26.96
N GLY A 244 -1.20 17.85 27.13
CA GLY A 244 0.18 17.73 26.68
C GLY A 244 0.76 16.35 27.03
N LEU A 245 2.04 16.13 26.72
CA LEU A 245 2.69 14.82 26.89
C LEU A 245 2.86 14.39 28.36
N GLY A 246 2.85 15.32 29.31
CA GLY A 246 3.09 15.01 30.73
C GLY A 246 2.06 14.08 31.38
N GLY A 247 0.86 13.94 30.79
CA GLY A 247 -0.14 12.97 31.23
C GLY A 247 0.10 11.55 30.71
N LEU A 248 1.04 11.37 29.77
CA LEU A 248 1.38 10.07 29.22
C LEU A 248 2.49 9.41 30.05
N LYS A 249 2.32 8.12 30.33
CA LYS A 249 3.31 7.30 31.03
C LYS A 249 4.41 6.88 30.04
N LEU A 250 5.29 7.82 29.72
CA LEU A 250 6.43 7.63 28.82
C LEU A 250 7.67 7.19 29.60
N LYS A 251 8.55 6.40 28.99
CA LYS A 251 9.90 6.12 29.49
C LYS A 251 10.75 7.40 29.53
N GLN A 252 11.61 7.54 30.54
CA GLN A 252 12.39 8.75 30.79
C GLN A 252 13.21 9.18 29.56
N LYS A 253 13.90 8.23 28.90
CA LYS A 253 14.68 8.47 27.67
C LYS A 253 13.87 9.11 26.54
N LEU A 254 12.57 8.83 26.46
CA LEU A 254 11.68 9.40 25.45
C LEU A 254 11.01 10.71 25.90
N ARG A 255 10.92 10.97 27.21
CA ARG A 255 10.22 12.16 27.73
C ARG A 255 10.89 13.45 27.30
N GLU A 256 12.21 13.51 27.41
CA GLU A 256 12.98 14.73 27.13
C GLU A 256 12.98 15.06 25.63
N THR A 257 13.34 14.09 24.80
CA THR A 257 13.35 14.23 23.34
C THR A 257 11.94 14.49 22.80
N ALA A 258 10.91 13.78 23.27
CA ALA A 258 9.53 14.04 22.85
C ALA A 258 9.06 15.44 23.27
N LYS A 259 9.45 15.93 24.44
CA LYS A 259 9.12 17.30 24.85
C LYS A 259 9.77 18.35 23.96
N GLU A 260 10.99 18.09 23.46
CA GLU A 260 11.67 18.97 22.52
C GLU A 260 11.05 18.89 21.11
N LYS A 261 10.98 17.69 20.52
CA LYS A 261 10.56 17.48 19.13
C LYS A 261 9.04 17.58 18.92
N MET A 262 8.25 17.39 19.98
CA MET A 262 6.77 17.46 19.98
C MET A 262 6.26 18.51 20.98
N SER A 263 6.96 19.65 21.07
CA SER A 263 6.70 20.72 22.03
C SER A 263 5.28 21.31 22.00
N SER A 264 4.55 21.20 20.88
CA SER A 264 3.13 21.56 20.79
C SER A 264 2.32 20.51 20.05
N LEU A 265 1.43 19.84 20.80
CA LEU A 265 0.45 18.92 20.22
C LEU A 265 -0.73 19.70 19.64
N ASP A 266 -1.11 19.38 18.41
CA ASP A 266 -2.34 19.93 17.83
C ASP A 266 -3.60 19.23 18.38
N ALA A 267 -4.77 19.76 18.01
CA ALA A 267 -6.05 19.23 18.50
C ALA A 267 -6.25 17.75 18.12
N ALA A 268 -5.79 17.35 16.93
CA ALA A 268 -5.90 15.98 16.45
C ALA A 268 -5.01 15.04 17.30
N GLN A 269 -3.74 15.37 17.51
CA GLN A 269 -2.84 14.59 18.36
C GLN A 269 -3.36 14.49 19.79
N LYS A 270 -3.89 15.57 20.35
CA LYS A 270 -4.44 15.59 21.71
C LYS A 270 -5.65 14.66 21.87
N ALA A 271 -6.51 14.58 20.86
CA ALA A 271 -7.68 13.70 20.86
C ALA A 271 -7.33 12.24 20.51
N PHE A 272 -6.32 12.03 19.66
CA PHE A 272 -5.88 10.72 19.20
C PHE A 272 -5.03 9.98 20.25
N ALA A 273 -4.11 10.67 20.92
CA ALA A 273 -3.15 10.05 21.85
C ALA A 273 -3.79 9.26 23.00
N PRO A 274 -4.87 9.71 23.69
CA PRO A 274 -5.52 8.92 24.72
C PRO A 274 -6.02 7.54 24.23
N LEU A 275 -6.50 7.47 22.99
CA LEU A 275 -6.98 6.22 22.40
C LEU A 275 -5.81 5.30 22.07
N LEU A 276 -4.75 5.87 21.51
CA LEU A 276 -3.54 5.15 21.12
C LEU A 276 -2.80 4.58 22.34
N PHE A 277 -2.49 5.44 23.32
CA PHE A 277 -1.76 5.05 24.53
C PHE A 277 -2.63 4.21 25.48
N GLY A 278 -3.95 4.22 25.32
CA GLY A 278 -4.88 3.29 25.99
C GLY A 278 -5.02 1.94 25.29
N TYR A 279 -4.14 1.64 24.31
CA TYR A 279 -4.09 0.37 23.58
C TYR A 279 -5.39 -0.07 22.88
N LYS A 280 -6.32 0.85 22.58
CA LYS A 280 -7.49 0.49 21.76
C LYS A 280 -7.06 0.27 20.31
N ASP A 281 -7.75 -0.62 19.60
CA ASP A 281 -7.59 -0.74 18.15
C ASP A 281 -8.17 0.50 17.46
N ILE A 282 -7.47 1.06 16.47
CA ILE A 282 -7.86 2.34 15.86
C ILE A 282 -7.92 2.19 14.34
N LEU A 283 -9.04 2.61 13.75
CA LEU A 283 -9.15 2.92 12.33
C LEU A 283 -9.36 4.43 12.18
N PHE A 284 -8.30 5.13 11.79
CA PHE A 284 -8.27 6.56 11.61
C PHE A 284 -8.41 6.92 10.12
N CYS A 285 -9.52 7.57 9.76
CA CYS A 285 -9.90 7.84 8.37
C CYS A 285 -9.84 9.34 8.01
N ASP A 286 -8.85 10.05 8.55
CA ASP A 286 -8.61 11.49 8.32
C ASP A 286 -7.12 11.80 8.16
N ARG A 287 -6.32 10.83 7.68
CA ARG A 287 -4.91 11.06 7.38
C ARG A 287 -4.79 12.00 6.17
N SER A 288 -4.00 13.05 6.30
CA SER A 288 -3.74 14.01 5.23
C SER A 288 -2.25 14.30 5.14
N VAL A 289 -1.82 14.92 4.06
CA VAL A 289 -0.43 15.39 3.92
C VAL A 289 -0.06 16.32 5.07
N GLU A 290 -0.99 17.17 5.52
CA GLU A 290 -0.78 18.17 6.57
C GLU A 290 -0.58 17.57 7.96
N ASN A 291 -1.31 16.48 8.29
CA ASN A 291 -1.20 15.83 9.60
C ASN A 291 -0.30 14.59 9.61
N SER A 292 0.14 14.10 8.44
CA SER A 292 0.92 12.86 8.27
C SER A 292 2.12 12.77 9.22
N HIS A 293 2.98 13.78 9.22
CA HIS A 293 4.18 13.82 10.07
C HIS A 293 3.83 13.76 11.56
N LYS A 294 2.79 14.48 11.97
CA LYS A 294 2.36 14.53 13.37
C LYS A 294 1.77 13.21 13.85
N MET A 295 1.00 12.53 12.99
CA MET A 295 0.49 11.19 13.26
C MET A 295 1.64 10.18 13.37
N ARG A 296 2.61 10.23 12.44
CA ARG A 296 3.83 9.41 12.51
C ARG A 296 4.58 9.64 13.83
N GLN A 297 4.81 10.89 14.25
CA GLN A 297 5.45 11.21 15.53
C GLN A 297 4.71 10.57 16.73
N THR A 298 3.39 10.71 16.81
CA THR A 298 2.60 10.16 17.92
C THR A 298 2.62 8.64 17.94
N VAL A 299 2.52 7.99 16.77
CA VAL A 299 2.55 6.52 16.67
C VAL A 299 3.95 5.96 16.94
N CYS A 300 5.00 6.57 16.41
CA CYS A 300 6.38 6.16 16.69
C CYS A 300 6.72 6.32 18.18
N LEU A 301 6.31 7.41 18.81
CA LEU A 301 6.51 7.61 20.25
C LEU A 301 5.85 6.50 21.07
N HIS A 302 4.61 6.12 20.72
CA HIS A 302 3.90 5.02 21.38
C HIS A 302 4.57 3.66 21.16
N ALA A 303 4.93 3.34 19.92
CA ALA A 303 5.63 2.10 19.58
C ALA A 303 6.97 1.97 20.32
N LEU A 304 7.79 3.02 20.34
CA LEU A 304 9.07 3.05 21.07
C LEU A 304 8.87 2.92 22.58
N ASN A 305 7.85 3.60 23.13
CA ASN A 305 7.52 3.48 24.55
C ASN A 305 7.12 2.04 24.92
N HIS A 306 6.33 1.38 24.07
CA HIS A 306 5.94 -0.02 24.25
C HIS A 306 7.15 -0.97 24.19
N ILE A 307 8.05 -0.78 23.20
CA ILE A 307 9.30 -1.57 23.09
C ILE A 307 10.18 -1.39 24.32
N PHE A 308 10.47 -0.15 24.72
CA PHE A 308 11.38 0.10 25.84
C PHE A 308 10.80 -0.38 27.17
N LYS A 309 9.48 -0.27 27.39
CA LYS A 309 8.82 -0.89 28.56
C LYS A 309 8.97 -2.40 28.59
N THR A 310 8.75 -3.07 27.46
CA THR A 310 8.87 -4.52 27.35
C THR A 310 10.31 -4.96 27.62
N ARG A 311 11.28 -4.29 26.99
CA ARG A 311 12.70 -4.60 27.14
C ARG A 311 13.20 -4.38 28.57
N ASP A 312 12.92 -3.22 29.16
CA ASP A 312 13.39 -2.91 30.51
C ASP A 312 12.88 -3.93 31.53
N ARG A 313 11.66 -4.45 31.33
CA ARG A 313 11.11 -5.52 32.16
C ARG A 313 11.89 -6.83 32.00
N VAL A 314 12.17 -7.25 30.77
CA VAL A 314 12.94 -8.47 30.49
C VAL A 314 14.33 -8.39 31.12
N ILE A 315 15.03 -7.28 30.94
CA ILE A 315 16.37 -7.05 31.53
C ILE A 315 16.31 -7.11 33.06
N LYS A 316 15.34 -6.46 33.69
CA LYS A 316 15.18 -6.45 35.14
C LYS A 316 14.87 -7.84 35.68
N ASN A 317 14.04 -8.61 34.98
CA ASN A 317 13.71 -9.97 35.37
C ASN A 317 14.89 -10.93 35.18
N ASN A 318 15.68 -10.76 34.11
CA ASN A 318 16.95 -11.47 33.94
C ASN A 318 17.91 -11.19 35.09
N TYR A 319 18.02 -9.93 35.50
CA TYR A 319 18.83 -9.56 36.66
C TYR A 319 18.31 -10.21 37.96
N LYS A 320 16.99 -10.21 38.20
CA LYS A 320 16.38 -10.89 39.36
C LYS A 320 16.67 -12.39 39.37
N LEU A 321 16.51 -13.07 38.24
CA LEU A 321 16.83 -14.49 38.10
C LEU A 321 18.32 -14.77 38.36
N SER A 322 19.20 -13.94 37.81
CA SER A 322 20.65 -14.07 38.05
C SER A 322 21.06 -13.91 39.52
N LYS A 323 20.26 -13.16 40.31
CA LYS A 323 20.50 -12.91 41.73
C LYS A 323 19.82 -13.90 42.67
N ALA A 324 18.66 -14.42 42.28
CA ALA A 324 17.83 -15.25 43.15
C ALA A 324 18.35 -16.70 43.29
N GLY A 325 19.21 -17.13 42.36
CA GLY A 325 19.78 -18.49 42.35
C GLY A 325 18.76 -19.56 41.93
N ASP A 326 19.25 -20.79 41.70
CA ASP A 326 18.45 -21.91 41.17
C ASP A 326 17.32 -22.39 42.09
N ASP A 327 17.29 -21.94 43.36
CA ASP A 327 16.35 -22.39 44.41
C ASP A 327 15.17 -21.41 44.61
N SER A 328 14.96 -20.50 43.65
CA SER A 328 13.90 -19.49 43.71
C SER A 328 12.67 -19.89 42.89
N GLU A 329 11.50 -19.95 43.52
CA GLU A 329 10.18 -20.17 42.86
C GLU A 329 9.67 -18.91 42.13
N LEU A 330 10.57 -18.11 41.53
CA LEU A 330 10.19 -16.86 40.86
C LEU A 330 9.60 -17.15 39.47
N GLU A 331 8.27 -17.23 39.38
CA GLU A 331 7.56 -17.30 38.10
C GLU A 331 7.49 -15.91 37.44
N LEU A 332 8.41 -15.62 36.51
CA LEU A 332 8.44 -14.37 35.76
C LEU A 332 7.93 -14.59 34.34
N ARG A 333 6.67 -14.19 34.08
CA ARG A 333 6.03 -14.30 32.76
C ARG A 333 6.04 -12.98 32.00
N ASP A 334 7.18 -12.64 31.41
CA ASP A 334 7.43 -11.34 30.80
C ASP A 334 7.67 -11.37 29.28
N GLN A 335 7.83 -12.55 28.71
CA GLN A 335 8.18 -12.76 27.29
C GLN A 335 7.00 -13.24 26.43
N GLY A 336 7.22 -13.21 25.11
CA GLY A 336 6.40 -13.93 24.13
C GLY A 336 7.24 -15.03 23.47
N PHE A 337 6.66 -15.72 22.50
CA PHE A 337 7.36 -16.76 21.74
C PHE A 337 8.57 -16.25 20.95
N THR A 338 8.49 -15.02 20.43
CA THR A 338 9.51 -14.37 19.62
C THR A 338 9.75 -12.94 20.10
N ARG A 339 10.89 -12.40 19.70
CA ARG A 339 11.32 -11.06 20.10
C ARG A 339 10.51 -9.93 19.44
N PRO A 340 10.18 -9.96 18.14
CA PRO A 340 9.44 -8.86 17.51
C PRO A 340 8.13 -8.57 18.23
N LYS A 341 7.93 -7.31 18.62
CA LYS A 341 6.69 -6.86 19.28
C LYS A 341 5.88 -5.90 18.43
N VAL A 342 6.51 -5.19 17.51
CA VAL A 342 5.83 -4.19 16.68
C VAL A 342 6.06 -4.48 15.21
N LEU A 343 4.98 -4.44 14.42
CA LEU A 343 5.01 -4.54 12.97
C LEU A 343 4.48 -3.24 12.35
N PHE A 344 5.27 -2.61 11.48
CA PHE A 344 4.84 -1.52 10.61
C PHE A 344 4.64 -2.06 9.18
N LEU A 345 3.41 -1.97 8.69
CA LEU A 345 3.06 -2.23 7.29
C LEU A 345 2.93 -0.89 6.55
N LEU A 346 3.76 -0.68 5.54
CA LEU A 346 3.90 0.60 4.85
C LEU A 346 3.93 0.40 3.33
N PRO A 347 3.44 1.36 2.52
CA PRO A 347 3.29 1.15 1.08
C PRO A 347 4.61 1.15 0.32
N THR A 348 5.59 1.98 0.71
CA THR A 348 6.84 2.17 -0.04
C THR A 348 8.06 2.30 0.88
N ARG A 349 9.25 2.10 0.32
CA ARG A 349 10.53 2.35 1.02
C ARG A 349 10.63 3.79 1.52
N ASN A 350 10.12 4.77 0.76
CA ASN A 350 10.03 6.16 1.21
C ASN A 350 9.20 6.31 2.48
N SER A 351 8.02 5.67 2.57
CA SER A 351 7.21 5.69 3.81
C SER A 351 7.97 5.10 4.99
N CYS A 352 8.73 4.02 4.78
CA CYS A 352 9.63 3.44 5.79
C CYS A 352 10.73 4.44 6.21
N ALA A 353 11.40 5.09 5.26
CA ALA A 353 12.42 6.10 5.54
C ALA A 353 11.87 7.28 6.36
N GLN A 354 10.66 7.77 6.06
CA GLN A 354 10.03 8.85 6.82
C GLN A 354 9.74 8.44 8.27
N ILE A 355 9.33 7.19 8.51
CA ILE A 355 9.12 6.68 9.87
C ILE A 355 10.45 6.48 10.60
N MET A 356 11.46 5.92 9.94
CA MET A 356 12.79 5.76 10.54
C MET A 356 13.43 7.09 10.92
N LYS A 357 13.24 8.14 10.11
CA LYS A 357 13.67 9.49 10.46
C LYS A 357 13.01 9.99 11.76
N VAL A 358 11.70 9.79 11.93
CA VAL A 358 11.00 10.14 13.16
C VAL A 358 11.53 9.33 14.36
N ILE A 359 11.83 8.04 14.17
CA ILE A 359 12.41 7.20 15.22
C ILE A 359 13.81 7.70 15.62
N GLN A 360 14.66 8.05 14.65
CA GLN A 360 15.97 8.65 14.91
C GLN A 360 15.85 9.95 15.70
N ASP A 361 14.91 10.83 15.32
CA ASP A 361 14.67 12.11 16.00
C ASP A 361 14.18 11.94 17.45
N LEU A 362 13.45 10.85 17.75
CA LEU A 362 12.92 10.58 19.10
C LEU A 362 13.93 9.87 20.01
N ILE A 363 14.85 9.08 19.46
CA ILE A 363 15.84 8.31 20.24
C ILE A 363 17.16 9.05 20.38
N GLU A 364 17.57 9.78 19.34
CA GLU A 364 18.90 10.39 19.18
C GLU A 364 20.03 9.38 19.48
N PRO A 365 20.17 8.31 18.68
CA PRO A 365 21.13 7.24 18.95
C PRO A 365 22.58 7.70 18.75
N ASP A 366 23.49 7.22 19.61
CA ASP A 366 24.92 7.52 19.51
C ASP A 366 25.56 6.80 18.30
N GLN A 367 25.07 5.59 18.00
CA GLN A 367 25.60 4.74 16.93
C GLN A 367 24.47 4.19 16.06
N GLN A 368 24.73 4.01 14.77
CA GLN A 368 23.78 3.41 13.83
C GLN A 368 24.52 2.40 12.94
N GLU A 369 24.24 1.11 13.14
CA GLU A 369 24.84 0.00 12.37
C GLU A 369 24.07 -0.23 11.08
N ASN A 370 24.77 -0.49 9.98
CA ASN A 370 24.18 -0.69 8.65
C ASN A 370 23.35 0.50 8.11
N PHE A 371 23.42 1.67 8.75
CA PHE A 371 22.70 2.86 8.31
C PHE A 371 23.10 3.33 6.91
N LYS A 372 24.36 3.13 6.51
CA LYS A 372 24.81 3.45 5.14
C LYS A 372 24.05 2.62 4.10
N ARG A 373 23.93 1.30 4.31
CA ARG A 373 23.14 0.39 3.46
C ARG A 373 21.68 0.84 3.41
N PHE A 374 21.10 1.20 4.56
CA PHE A 374 19.73 1.70 4.64
C PHE A 374 19.55 2.97 3.81
N ASN A 375 20.43 3.95 3.98
CA ASN A 375 20.34 5.22 3.26
C ASN A 375 20.46 5.02 1.74
N GLU A 376 21.37 4.16 1.28
CA GLU A 376 21.55 3.86 -0.15
C GLU A 376 20.36 3.09 -0.77
N SER A 377 19.62 2.30 0.02
CA SER A 377 18.54 1.44 -0.47
C SER A 377 17.12 1.98 -0.25
N TYR A 378 16.89 2.76 0.81
CA TYR A 378 15.56 3.28 1.19
C TYR A 378 15.37 4.77 0.92
N THR A 379 16.45 5.54 0.78
CA THR A 379 16.35 6.97 0.52
C THR A 379 16.79 7.27 -0.90
N GLU A 380 16.03 8.14 -1.57
CA GLU A 380 16.39 8.70 -2.86
C GLU A 380 16.40 10.22 -2.72
N SER A 381 17.51 10.86 -3.10
CA SER A 381 17.75 12.28 -2.80
C SER A 381 17.15 13.25 -3.81
N ASP A 382 16.77 12.77 -5.00
CA ASP A 382 16.27 13.62 -6.07
C ASP A 382 14.74 13.60 -6.08
N GLU A 383 14.10 14.76 -5.88
CA GLU A 383 12.69 14.92 -6.24
C GLU A 383 12.57 14.74 -7.76
N THR A 384 12.27 13.52 -8.19
CA THR A 384 12.16 13.13 -9.60
C THR A 384 10.99 13.84 -10.30
N PHE A 385 10.09 14.48 -9.54
CA PHE A 385 8.86 15.05 -10.06
C PHE A 385 8.93 16.56 -10.28
N GLY A 386 8.31 17.00 -11.38
CA GLY A 386 8.08 18.42 -11.63
C GLY A 386 7.14 19.07 -10.60
N ALA A 387 7.05 20.40 -10.67
CA ALA A 387 6.13 21.19 -9.85
C ALA A 387 4.64 20.92 -10.16
N ASP A 388 4.34 20.16 -11.22
CA ASP A 388 3.00 19.83 -11.69
C ASP A 388 2.32 18.67 -10.94
N ARG A 389 3.07 17.92 -10.11
CA ARG A 389 2.52 16.83 -9.31
C ARG A 389 1.84 17.32 -8.02
N PRO A 390 0.65 16.78 -7.67
CA PRO A 390 -0.05 17.07 -6.42
C PRO A 390 0.76 16.74 -5.16
N ALA A 391 0.41 17.38 -4.04
CA ALA A 391 1.11 17.20 -2.76
C ALA A 391 0.95 15.77 -2.19
N ASP A 392 -0.22 15.14 -2.32
CA ASP A 392 -0.45 13.75 -1.90
C ASP A 392 0.40 12.76 -2.69
N PHE A 393 0.55 13.01 -4.00
CA PHE A 393 1.41 12.19 -4.84
C PHE A 393 2.88 12.31 -4.44
N LYS A 394 3.34 13.53 -4.12
CA LYS A 394 4.71 13.76 -3.65
C LYS A 394 4.97 13.16 -2.26
N ASP A 395 4.01 13.24 -1.34
CA ASP A 395 4.13 12.62 0.00
C ASP A 395 4.38 11.11 -0.10
N LEU A 396 3.70 10.43 -1.04
CA LEU A 396 3.80 8.99 -1.21
C LEU A 396 5.01 8.55 -2.08
N PHE A 397 5.15 9.15 -3.27
CA PHE A 397 6.09 8.69 -4.30
C PHE A 397 7.38 9.53 -4.39
N GLY A 398 7.55 10.58 -3.58
CA GLY A 398 8.62 11.58 -3.75
C GLY A 398 10.04 11.10 -3.45
N GLY A 399 10.20 9.90 -2.89
CA GLY A 399 11.49 9.21 -2.69
C GLY A 399 11.46 7.85 -3.35
N ASN A 400 12.17 6.86 -2.79
CA ASN A 400 12.14 5.50 -3.30
C ASN A 400 10.71 4.90 -3.16
N ASP A 401 10.02 4.72 -4.27
CA ASP A 401 8.65 4.22 -4.34
C ASP A 401 8.53 2.70 -4.45
N ASP A 402 9.64 1.97 -4.34
CA ASP A 402 9.65 0.51 -4.34
C ASP A 402 8.75 -0.05 -3.21
N ASP A 403 7.85 -0.94 -3.61
CA ASP A 403 6.88 -1.62 -2.75
C ASP A 403 7.30 -3.06 -2.43
N MET A 404 8.51 -3.47 -2.80
CA MET A 404 9.12 -4.71 -2.38
C MET A 404 10.22 -4.42 -1.36
N PHE A 405 9.85 -4.42 -0.07
CA PHE A 405 10.86 -4.27 0.98
C PHE A 405 10.50 -4.91 2.31
N ARG A 406 11.54 -5.24 3.07
CA ARG A 406 11.41 -5.74 4.45
C ARG A 406 12.67 -5.46 5.26
N ILE A 407 12.54 -5.03 6.51
CA ILE A 407 13.70 -4.73 7.35
C ILE A 407 13.35 -4.96 8.82
N GLY A 408 14.25 -5.69 9.50
CA GLY A 408 14.24 -5.83 10.95
C GLY A 408 15.09 -4.75 11.61
N ILE A 409 14.56 -4.12 12.67
CA ILE A 409 15.26 -3.11 13.47
C ILE A 409 15.42 -3.63 14.90
N LYS A 410 16.67 -3.62 15.38
CA LYS A 410 17.05 -3.96 16.75
C LYS A 410 17.58 -2.71 17.45
N PHE A 411 17.10 -2.44 18.65
CA PHE A 411 17.64 -1.40 19.51
C PHE A 411 18.66 -2.00 20.47
N THR A 412 19.64 -1.19 20.87
CA THR A 412 20.46 -1.41 22.07
C THR A 412 20.38 -0.15 22.97
N ARG A 413 21.18 -0.05 24.04
CA ARG A 413 21.14 1.12 24.94
C ARG A 413 21.39 2.43 24.18
N LYS A 414 22.28 2.41 23.18
CA LYS A 414 22.76 3.57 22.43
C LYS A 414 22.79 3.39 20.91
N THR A 415 22.52 2.18 20.41
CA THR A 415 22.64 1.84 18.99
C THR A 415 21.29 1.48 18.38
N ILE A 416 21.08 1.86 17.12
CA ILE A 416 20.06 1.27 16.25
C ILE A 416 20.78 0.38 15.24
N LYS A 417 20.46 -0.92 15.23
CA LYS A 417 20.93 -1.87 14.22
C LYS A 417 19.86 -2.05 13.15
N TYR A 418 20.21 -1.70 11.92
CA TYR A 418 19.39 -1.89 10.74
C TYR A 418 19.69 -3.26 10.12
N PHE A 419 18.70 -3.85 9.44
CA PHE A 419 18.78 -5.19 8.83
C PHE A 419 19.13 -6.29 9.84
N ALA A 420 18.57 -6.20 11.05
CA ALA A 420 18.60 -7.32 11.99
C ALA A 420 17.73 -8.46 11.46
N GLN A 421 18.11 -9.71 11.79
CA GLN A 421 17.27 -10.86 11.49
C GLN A 421 15.91 -10.72 12.18
N PHE A 422 14.85 -11.29 11.58
CA PHE A 422 13.50 -11.07 12.09
C PHE A 422 13.35 -11.56 13.54
N TYR A 423 13.83 -12.76 13.86
CA TYR A 423 13.76 -13.30 15.23
C TYR A 423 14.57 -12.51 16.26
N SER A 424 15.57 -11.73 15.85
CA SER A 424 16.40 -10.90 16.73
C SER A 424 15.98 -9.42 16.76
N SER A 425 14.97 -9.03 15.96
CA SER A 425 14.47 -7.67 15.83
C SER A 425 13.45 -7.30 16.91
N ASP A 426 13.38 -6.02 17.26
CA ASP A 426 12.35 -5.47 18.13
C ASP A 426 11.14 -4.96 17.32
N ILE A 427 11.41 -4.35 16.16
CA ILE A 427 10.40 -3.83 15.23
C ILE A 427 10.66 -4.38 13.82
N LEU A 428 9.61 -4.81 13.14
CA LEU A 428 9.63 -5.16 11.73
C LEU A 428 8.99 -4.04 10.92
N PHE A 429 9.65 -3.61 9.84
CA PHE A 429 9.07 -2.72 8.82
C PHE A 429 9.01 -3.47 7.51
N ALA A 430 7.85 -3.53 6.87
CA ALA A 430 7.72 -4.20 5.59
C ALA A 430 6.60 -3.60 4.74
N SER A 431 6.71 -3.77 3.43
CA SER A 431 5.53 -3.73 2.58
C SER A 431 4.77 -5.04 2.66
N PRO A 432 3.46 -5.07 2.31
CA PRO A 432 2.73 -6.33 2.27
C PRO A 432 3.37 -7.37 1.34
N LEU A 433 3.88 -6.94 0.18
CA LEU A 433 4.58 -7.83 -0.75
C LEU A 433 5.90 -8.35 -0.15
N GLY A 434 6.71 -7.46 0.44
CA GLY A 434 7.97 -7.83 1.06
C GLY A 434 7.80 -8.82 2.20
N LEU A 435 6.80 -8.62 3.05
CA LEU A 435 6.50 -9.56 4.13
C LEU A 435 5.92 -10.87 3.60
N ARG A 436 5.06 -10.84 2.57
CA ARG A 436 4.51 -12.05 1.94
C ARG A 436 5.63 -12.93 1.37
N MET A 437 6.63 -12.32 0.74
CA MET A 437 7.80 -13.04 0.23
C MET A 437 8.69 -13.55 1.36
N ALA A 438 8.85 -12.79 2.44
CA ALA A 438 9.58 -13.23 3.63
C ALA A 438 8.97 -14.48 4.28
N MET A 439 7.64 -14.57 4.27
CA MET A 439 6.91 -15.72 4.79
C MET A 439 7.10 -16.99 3.94
N GLY A 440 7.61 -16.85 2.71
CA GLY A 440 7.74 -17.93 1.74
C GLY A 440 6.39 -18.43 1.20
N SER A 441 6.48 -19.34 0.24
CA SER A 441 5.34 -20.05 -0.32
C SER A 441 5.40 -21.55 0.01
N GLU A 442 4.25 -22.23 0.03
CA GLU A 442 4.20 -23.69 0.23
C GLU A 442 4.89 -24.46 -0.91
N GLU A 443 5.11 -23.81 -2.06
CA GLU A 443 5.74 -24.37 -3.26
C GLU A 443 7.27 -24.31 -3.19
N GLU A 444 7.85 -23.55 -2.26
CA GLU A 444 9.29 -23.45 -2.09
C GLU A 444 9.89 -24.62 -1.29
N LYS A 445 11.18 -24.92 -1.55
CA LYS A 445 11.90 -25.99 -0.83
C LYS A 445 12.05 -25.71 0.66
N LYS A 446 12.03 -24.43 1.07
CA LYS A 446 12.03 -24.00 2.46
C LYS A 446 10.59 -23.93 2.94
N LYS A 447 10.30 -24.45 4.14
CA LYS A 447 8.96 -24.36 4.72
C LYS A 447 8.57 -22.89 4.89
N PRO A 448 7.29 -22.53 4.68
CA PRO A 448 6.83 -21.18 4.96
C PRO A 448 7.05 -20.89 6.44
N ASP A 449 7.74 -19.78 6.71
CA ASP A 449 8.09 -19.34 8.04
C ASP A 449 7.33 -18.06 8.39
N PHE A 450 6.53 -18.11 9.45
CA PHE A 450 5.78 -16.96 9.95
C PHE A 450 5.83 -16.88 11.48
N ASP A 451 6.66 -17.68 12.14
CA ASP A 451 6.66 -17.74 13.60
C ASP A 451 7.18 -16.43 14.21
N PHE A 452 7.99 -15.67 13.47
CA PHE A 452 8.41 -14.30 13.84
C PHE A 452 7.23 -13.33 14.04
N LEU A 453 6.02 -13.66 13.56
CA LEU A 453 4.78 -12.89 13.78
C LEU A 453 3.95 -13.34 14.99
N SER A 454 4.34 -14.42 15.67
CA SER A 454 3.59 -15.00 16.80
C SER A 454 3.46 -14.03 17.99
N SER A 455 4.45 -13.15 18.19
CA SER A 455 4.56 -12.28 19.37
C SER A 455 4.36 -10.79 19.10
N ILE A 456 3.76 -10.44 17.97
CA ILE A 456 3.42 -9.06 17.66
C ILE A 456 2.32 -8.56 18.60
N GLU A 457 2.64 -7.54 19.39
CA GLU A 457 1.74 -6.87 20.35
C GLU A 457 1.15 -5.59 19.75
N MET A 458 1.77 -5.02 18.70
CA MET A 458 1.27 -3.84 18.01
C MET A 458 1.48 -3.94 16.50
N VAL A 459 0.43 -3.67 15.72
CA VAL A 459 0.49 -3.52 14.27
C VAL A 459 0.13 -2.09 13.90
N VAL A 460 0.96 -1.45 13.09
CA VAL A 460 0.71 -0.12 12.53
C VAL A 460 0.66 -0.24 11.02
N MET A 461 -0.49 0.07 10.43
CA MET A 461 -0.63 0.28 8.99
C MET A 461 -0.73 1.78 8.71
N ASP A 462 0.33 2.40 8.20
CA ASP A 462 0.27 3.80 7.74
C ASP A 462 -0.05 3.86 6.25
N GLN A 463 -0.77 4.91 5.82
CA GLN A 463 -1.20 5.11 4.44
C GLN A 463 -1.96 3.90 3.88
N ALA A 464 -2.92 3.37 4.65
CA ALA A 464 -3.70 2.21 4.22
C ALA A 464 -4.49 2.46 2.93
N ASP A 465 -4.84 3.71 2.62
CA ASP A 465 -5.41 4.10 1.33
C ASP A 465 -4.48 3.86 0.13
N ALA A 466 -3.17 3.94 0.32
CA ALA A 466 -2.18 3.57 -0.70
C ALA A 466 -2.03 2.03 -0.80
N LEU A 467 -2.07 1.32 0.33
CA LEU A 467 -2.03 -0.15 0.35
C LEU A 467 -3.22 -0.78 -0.41
N LEU A 468 -4.40 -0.15 -0.37
CA LEU A 468 -5.57 -0.56 -1.16
C LEU A 468 -5.32 -0.52 -2.68
N MET A 469 -4.36 0.31 -3.13
CA MET A 469 -3.99 0.41 -4.55
C MET A 469 -2.92 -0.61 -4.97
N GLN A 470 -2.41 -1.41 -4.03
CA GLN A 470 -1.51 -2.53 -4.27
C GLN A 470 -2.29 -3.85 -4.38
N ASN A 471 -1.71 -4.99 -4.01
CA ASN A 471 -2.44 -6.24 -3.90
C ASN A 471 -2.94 -6.42 -2.46
N TRP A 472 -4.25 -6.23 -2.25
CA TRP A 472 -4.86 -6.30 -0.92
C TRP A 472 -4.79 -7.71 -0.29
N GLU A 473 -4.75 -8.76 -1.11
CA GLU A 473 -4.65 -10.14 -0.64
C GLU A 473 -3.38 -10.38 0.19
N HIS A 474 -2.30 -9.62 -0.05
CA HIS A 474 -1.10 -9.71 0.77
C HIS A 474 -1.33 -9.23 2.19
N VAL A 475 -2.13 -8.16 2.37
CA VAL A 475 -2.51 -7.68 3.69
C VAL A 475 -3.38 -8.72 4.40
N GLU A 476 -4.39 -9.24 3.72
CA GLU A 476 -5.28 -10.27 4.28
C GLU A 476 -4.47 -11.49 4.74
N HIS A 477 -3.56 -11.97 3.89
CA HIS A 477 -2.68 -13.09 4.22
C HIS A 477 -1.80 -12.83 5.44
N ILE A 478 -1.20 -11.64 5.57
CA ILE A 478 -0.40 -11.30 6.76
C ILE A 478 -1.26 -11.36 8.01
N PHE A 479 -2.46 -10.78 7.97
CA PHE A 479 -3.37 -10.76 9.13
C PHE A 479 -3.90 -12.15 9.52
N GLU A 480 -4.07 -13.06 8.56
CA GLU A 480 -4.37 -14.48 8.81
C GLU A 480 -3.24 -15.20 9.58
N HIS A 481 -2.00 -14.74 9.45
CA HIS A 481 -0.81 -15.36 10.04
C HIS A 481 -0.26 -14.60 11.27
N LEU A 482 -0.90 -13.50 11.69
CA LEU A 482 -0.52 -12.77 12.90
C LEU A 482 -0.92 -13.52 14.16
N ASN A 483 0.00 -13.61 15.13
CA ASN A 483 -0.22 -14.21 16.44
C ASN A 483 -0.68 -15.68 16.43
N LEU A 484 -0.34 -16.43 15.37
CA LEU A 484 -0.47 -17.88 15.40
C LEU A 484 0.54 -18.49 16.38
N GLN A 485 0.21 -19.67 16.91
CA GLN A 485 1.16 -20.48 17.67
C GLN A 485 2.37 -20.82 16.78
N PRO A 486 3.60 -20.61 17.26
CA PRO A 486 4.79 -20.91 16.48
C PRO A 486 4.89 -22.41 16.23
N LYS A 487 5.44 -22.78 15.07
CA LYS A 487 5.71 -24.18 14.71
C LYS A 487 7.00 -24.68 15.34
N ASP A 488 8.02 -23.84 15.39
CA ASP A 488 9.32 -24.13 15.97
C ASP A 488 9.56 -23.29 17.24
N ALA A 489 10.45 -23.75 18.13
CA ALA A 489 10.65 -23.13 19.44
C ALA A 489 11.50 -21.84 19.39
N HIS A 490 12.38 -21.67 18.39
CA HIS A 490 13.24 -20.49 18.21
C HIS A 490 13.94 -20.00 19.49
N ASP A 491 14.50 -20.93 20.28
CA ASP A 491 15.16 -20.69 21.57
C ASP A 491 14.28 -20.02 22.65
N CYS A 492 12.96 -20.15 22.53
CA CYS A 492 11.99 -19.61 23.48
C CYS A 492 12.01 -20.36 24.82
N ASP A 493 12.10 -19.60 25.93
CA ASP A 493 11.87 -20.10 27.28
C ASP A 493 10.36 -20.07 27.63
N PHE A 494 9.68 -21.20 27.44
CA PHE A 494 8.24 -21.34 27.71
C PHE A 494 7.85 -21.05 29.17
N SER A 495 8.78 -21.16 30.12
CA SER A 495 8.48 -20.84 31.53
C SER A 495 8.20 -19.34 31.74
N ARG A 496 8.72 -18.50 30.82
CA ARG A 496 8.60 -17.04 30.86
C ARG A 496 7.58 -16.45 29.91
N VAL A 497 6.95 -17.29 29.09
CA VAL A 497 5.91 -16.85 28.17
C VAL A 497 4.64 -16.49 28.95
N ARG A 498 4.06 -15.34 28.62
CA ARG A 498 2.78 -14.88 29.22
C ARG A 498 1.67 -15.90 28.95
N ASN A 499 0.79 -16.13 29.92
CA ASN A 499 -0.27 -17.13 29.81
C ASN A 499 -1.17 -16.93 28.59
N TRP A 500 -1.54 -15.68 28.29
CA TRP A 500 -2.38 -15.37 27.13
C TRP A 500 -1.70 -15.68 25.78
N TYR A 501 -0.37 -15.78 25.70
CA TYR A 501 0.30 -16.35 24.52
C TYR A 501 0.08 -17.85 24.43
N LEU A 502 0.25 -18.57 25.55
CA LEU A 502 0.07 -20.03 25.63
C LEU A 502 -1.38 -20.46 25.41
N GLU A 503 -2.34 -19.60 25.72
CA GLU A 503 -3.79 -19.85 25.60
C GLU A 503 -4.39 -19.45 24.24
N ASP A 504 -3.54 -19.12 23.25
CA ASP A 504 -3.97 -18.62 21.92
C ASP A 504 -4.82 -17.34 21.99
N GLU A 505 -4.53 -16.48 22.97
CA GLU A 505 -5.28 -15.24 23.20
C GLU A 505 -4.55 -13.97 22.74
N ALA A 506 -3.34 -14.08 22.20
CA ALA A 506 -2.51 -12.94 21.80
C ALA A 506 -3.22 -11.94 20.86
N LYS A 507 -4.07 -12.42 19.95
CA LYS A 507 -4.89 -11.57 19.06
C LYS A 507 -5.90 -10.67 19.79
N TYR A 508 -6.29 -11.00 21.03
CA TYR A 508 -7.16 -10.18 21.88
C TYR A 508 -6.39 -9.13 22.69
N TYR A 509 -5.06 -9.24 22.77
CA TYR A 509 -4.19 -8.25 23.42
C TYR A 509 -3.51 -7.33 22.43
N ARG A 510 -3.26 -7.81 21.20
CA ARG A 510 -2.64 -7.03 20.13
C ARG A 510 -3.41 -5.73 19.85
N GLN A 511 -2.70 -4.60 19.85
CA GLN A 511 -3.21 -3.34 19.33
C GLN A 511 -2.99 -3.24 17.81
N THR A 512 -4.02 -2.89 17.06
CA THR A 512 -3.94 -2.61 15.62
C THR A 512 -4.32 -1.17 15.33
N VAL A 513 -3.42 -0.41 14.69
CA VAL A 513 -3.59 1.00 14.35
C VAL A 513 -3.51 1.16 12.83
N ILE A 514 -4.64 1.49 12.21
CA ILE A 514 -4.78 1.68 10.77
C ILE A 514 -5.00 3.18 10.49
N LEU A 515 -4.08 3.80 9.77
CA LEU A 515 -4.15 5.20 9.35
C LEU A 515 -4.43 5.26 7.85
N SER A 516 -5.55 5.88 7.49
CA SER A 516 -6.01 6.03 6.12
C SER A 516 -6.53 7.43 5.87
N ALA A 517 -6.44 7.92 4.63
CA ALA A 517 -7.08 9.17 4.23
C ALA A 517 -8.61 9.13 4.31
N PHE A 518 -9.22 7.94 4.19
CA PHE A 518 -10.67 7.77 4.23
C PHE A 518 -11.07 6.33 4.57
N ASN A 519 -12.34 6.15 4.93
CA ASN A 519 -12.92 4.84 5.19
C ASN A 519 -13.33 4.14 3.89
N THR A 520 -13.04 2.85 3.78
CA THR A 520 -13.54 1.97 2.71
C THR A 520 -14.14 0.70 3.29
N PRO A 521 -14.94 -0.06 2.51
CA PRO A 521 -15.43 -1.37 2.94
C PRO A 521 -14.31 -2.34 3.35
N GLU A 522 -13.21 -2.37 2.62
CA GLU A 522 -12.06 -3.26 2.85
C GLU A 522 -11.37 -2.96 4.19
N LEU A 523 -11.16 -1.69 4.51
CA LEU A 523 -10.58 -1.29 5.81
C LEU A 523 -11.53 -1.56 6.98
N ALA A 524 -12.83 -1.32 6.78
CA ALA A 524 -13.84 -1.61 7.78
C ALA A 524 -13.97 -3.13 8.02
N GLU A 525 -13.81 -3.93 6.97
CA GLU A 525 -13.78 -5.39 7.03
C GLU A 525 -12.55 -5.89 7.79
N LEU A 526 -11.36 -5.41 7.43
CA LEU A 526 -10.12 -5.75 8.10
C LEU A 526 -10.22 -5.48 9.61
N GLN A 527 -10.72 -4.30 9.99
CA GLN A 527 -10.96 -3.97 11.40
C GLN A 527 -11.99 -4.92 12.03
N ARG A 528 -13.08 -5.26 11.34
CA ARG A 528 -14.10 -6.14 11.92
C ARG A 528 -13.56 -7.55 12.17
N VAL A 529 -12.81 -8.08 11.21
CA VAL A 529 -12.32 -9.47 11.17
C VAL A 529 -11.09 -9.67 12.05
N TYR A 530 -10.17 -8.70 12.14
CA TYR A 530 -8.87 -8.92 12.80
C TYR A 530 -8.58 -8.02 14.02
N CYS A 531 -9.40 -7.00 14.31
CA CYS A 531 -9.28 -6.19 15.52
C CYS A 531 -10.18 -6.74 16.62
N HIS A 532 -9.61 -7.60 17.48
CA HIS A 532 -10.33 -8.29 18.57
C HIS A 532 -9.93 -7.79 19.96
N ASN A 533 -9.22 -6.67 20.03
CA ASN A 533 -8.63 -6.21 21.26
C ASN A 533 -9.66 -6.09 22.41
N TRP A 534 -9.33 -6.63 23.58
CA TRP A 534 -10.20 -6.62 24.76
C TRP A 534 -10.46 -5.20 25.28
N ALA A 535 -9.54 -4.25 25.04
CA ALA A 535 -9.76 -2.83 25.30
C ALA A 535 -10.76 -2.18 24.32
N GLY A 536 -11.18 -2.91 23.29
CA GLY A 536 -12.10 -2.48 22.25
C GLY A 536 -11.42 -1.77 21.09
N ARG A 537 -12.25 -1.33 20.14
CA ARG A 537 -11.83 -0.71 18.88
C ARG A 537 -12.62 0.57 18.60
N VAL A 538 -11.98 1.53 17.95
CA VAL A 538 -12.58 2.81 17.58
C VAL A 538 -12.33 3.11 16.11
N ARG A 539 -13.35 3.65 15.45
CA ARG A 539 -13.25 4.18 14.10
C ARG A 539 -13.51 5.68 14.11
N LEU A 540 -12.54 6.45 13.66
CA LEU A 540 -12.56 7.91 13.63
C LEU A 540 -12.69 8.38 12.17
N GLN A 541 -13.74 9.12 11.87
CA GLN A 541 -13.99 9.64 10.52
C GLN A 541 -14.44 11.10 10.54
N PRO A 542 -14.00 11.94 9.59
CA PRO A 542 -14.44 13.31 9.52
C PRO A 542 -15.88 13.40 8.96
N GLU A 543 -16.47 14.58 9.05
CA GLU A 543 -17.61 14.96 8.20
C GLU A 543 -17.06 15.52 6.89
N TYR A 544 -17.57 15.04 5.74
CA TYR A 544 -17.07 15.46 4.44
C TYR A 544 -17.87 16.66 3.91
N PRO A 545 -17.22 17.79 3.59
CA PRO A 545 -17.90 18.92 2.95
C PRO A 545 -18.33 18.61 1.50
N GLY A 546 -17.69 17.63 0.87
CA GLY A 546 -17.84 17.31 -0.55
C GLY A 546 -16.96 18.17 -1.45
N VAL A 547 -16.71 17.70 -2.67
CA VAL A 547 -15.82 18.33 -3.66
C VAL A 547 -16.54 18.91 -4.87
N LEU A 548 -17.85 18.65 -5.03
CA LEU A 548 -18.64 19.08 -6.19
C LEU A 548 -18.55 20.59 -6.48
N GLY A 549 -18.49 21.43 -5.44
CA GLY A 549 -18.39 22.88 -5.56
C GLY A 549 -16.96 23.43 -5.62
N GLN A 550 -15.94 22.56 -5.59
CA GLN A 550 -14.53 22.93 -5.49
C GLN A 550 -13.75 22.57 -6.76
N LEU A 551 -14.41 22.51 -7.92
CA LEU A 551 -13.79 22.10 -9.19
C LEU A 551 -13.05 23.23 -9.92
N GLY A 552 -13.22 24.48 -9.50
CA GLY A 552 -12.55 25.64 -10.11
C GLY A 552 -13.11 26.08 -11.48
N VAL A 553 -14.09 25.35 -12.01
CA VAL A 553 -14.78 25.63 -13.27
C VAL A 553 -16.26 25.28 -13.14
N LYS A 554 -17.12 25.95 -13.91
CA LYS A 554 -18.57 25.67 -13.93
C LYS A 554 -18.82 24.49 -14.84
N ILE A 555 -19.23 23.35 -14.29
CA ILE A 555 -19.40 22.11 -15.07
C ILE A 555 -20.75 21.52 -14.70
N LYS A 556 -21.53 21.11 -15.71
CA LYS A 556 -22.73 20.33 -15.45
C LYS A 556 -22.33 18.93 -14.98
N GLN A 557 -22.68 18.60 -13.73
CA GLN A 557 -22.40 17.33 -13.09
C GLN A 557 -23.72 16.57 -12.86
N THR A 558 -23.92 15.46 -13.56
CA THR A 558 -25.12 14.62 -13.45
C THR A 558 -24.77 13.30 -12.77
N PHE A 559 -25.36 13.04 -11.61
CA PHE A 559 -25.24 11.78 -10.89
C PHE A 559 -26.49 10.96 -11.15
N THR A 560 -26.34 9.72 -11.59
CA THR A 560 -27.48 8.83 -11.84
C THR A 560 -27.37 7.57 -10.99
N ARG A 561 -28.40 7.33 -10.18
CA ARG A 561 -28.53 6.15 -9.34
C ARG A 561 -29.05 4.98 -10.15
N PHE A 562 -28.41 3.83 -10.04
CA PHE A 562 -28.96 2.56 -10.51
C PHE A 562 -29.32 1.67 -9.31
N GLN A 563 -30.19 0.69 -9.54
CA GLN A 563 -30.66 -0.20 -8.50
C GLN A 563 -29.91 -1.53 -8.55
N SER A 564 -29.44 -1.98 -7.39
CA SER A 564 -28.92 -3.33 -7.20
C SER A 564 -29.54 -3.96 -5.96
N ASN A 565 -29.95 -5.22 -6.10
CA ASN A 565 -30.64 -5.96 -5.04
C ASN A 565 -29.68 -6.35 -3.92
N THR A 566 -28.51 -6.92 -4.27
CA THR A 566 -27.48 -7.40 -3.33
C THR A 566 -26.12 -6.83 -3.69
N VAL A 567 -25.17 -6.90 -2.76
CA VAL A 567 -23.80 -6.42 -2.99
C VAL A 567 -23.14 -7.23 -4.11
N GLU A 568 -23.34 -8.56 -4.16
CA GLU A 568 -22.68 -9.42 -5.15
C GLU A 568 -23.16 -9.13 -6.59
N LYS A 569 -24.42 -8.70 -6.75
CA LYS A 569 -25.00 -8.38 -8.07
C LYS A 569 -24.73 -6.95 -8.52
N ASP A 570 -24.13 -6.11 -7.69
CA ASP A 570 -23.87 -4.70 -8.02
C ASP A 570 -22.99 -4.51 -9.27
N PRO A 571 -21.89 -5.26 -9.48
CA PRO A 571 -21.08 -5.14 -10.69
C PRO A 571 -21.86 -5.47 -11.98
N GLU A 572 -22.74 -6.48 -11.90
CA GLU A 572 -23.61 -6.89 -13.02
C GLU A 572 -24.63 -5.81 -13.36
N ALA A 573 -25.35 -5.32 -12.33
CA ALA A 573 -26.36 -4.26 -12.50
C ALA A 573 -25.74 -2.95 -13.00
N ARG A 574 -24.53 -2.62 -12.55
CA ARG A 574 -23.78 -1.46 -13.02
C ARG A 574 -23.43 -1.59 -14.49
N PHE A 575 -22.92 -2.74 -14.90
CA PHE A 575 -22.56 -3.02 -16.29
C PHE A 575 -23.80 -2.95 -17.19
N GLU A 576 -24.90 -3.58 -16.79
CA GLU A 576 -26.19 -3.53 -17.49
C GLU A 576 -26.71 -2.09 -17.62
N TYR A 577 -26.65 -1.29 -16.55
CA TYR A 577 -27.06 0.11 -16.60
C TYR A 577 -26.18 0.92 -17.55
N PHE A 578 -24.87 0.69 -17.51
CA PHE A 578 -23.91 1.37 -18.36
C PHE A 578 -24.15 1.06 -19.85
N THR A 579 -24.35 -0.20 -20.23
CA THR A 579 -24.60 -0.61 -21.61
C THR A 579 -25.97 -0.21 -22.10
N SER A 580 -27.02 -0.29 -21.27
CA SER A 580 -28.39 0.07 -21.68
C SER A 580 -28.66 1.57 -21.74
N THR A 581 -27.99 2.38 -20.91
CA THR A 581 -28.33 3.80 -20.73
C THR A 581 -27.22 4.75 -21.16
N ILE A 582 -25.97 4.45 -20.80
CA ILE A 582 -24.84 5.36 -21.06
C ILE A 582 -24.35 5.20 -22.49
N ILE A 583 -24.07 3.98 -22.93
CA ILE A 583 -23.53 3.68 -24.26
C ILE A 583 -24.41 4.22 -25.40
N PRO A 584 -25.74 4.00 -25.44
CA PRO A 584 -26.58 4.51 -26.52
C PRO A 584 -26.52 6.04 -26.64
N SER A 585 -26.36 6.73 -25.51
CA SER A 585 -26.22 8.19 -25.47
C SER A 585 -24.87 8.69 -26.03
N LEU A 586 -23.81 7.86 -25.97
CA LEU A 586 -22.51 8.12 -26.57
C LEU A 586 -22.53 7.81 -28.06
N VAL A 587 -23.05 6.65 -28.45
CA VAL A 587 -23.14 6.20 -29.86
C VAL A 587 -23.98 7.15 -30.70
N LYS A 588 -25.13 7.60 -30.17
CA LYS A 588 -26.01 8.57 -30.86
C LYS A 588 -25.30 9.90 -31.17
N ARG A 589 -24.28 10.25 -30.38
CA ARG A 589 -23.49 11.48 -30.55
C ARG A 589 -22.08 11.23 -31.11
N SER A 590 -21.80 10.03 -31.59
CA SER A 590 -20.46 9.59 -32.03
C SER A 590 -19.88 10.40 -33.19
N LYS A 591 -20.71 11.08 -33.99
CA LYS A 591 -20.27 11.95 -35.09
C LYS A 591 -19.81 13.33 -34.62
N ASP A 592 -20.43 13.85 -33.56
CA ASP A 592 -20.22 15.22 -33.09
C ASP A 592 -19.41 15.31 -31.79
N THR A 593 -19.30 14.19 -31.05
CA THR A 593 -18.66 14.16 -29.73
C THR A 593 -17.36 13.36 -29.78
N SER A 594 -16.26 14.02 -29.42
CA SER A 594 -14.95 13.41 -29.16
C SER A 594 -14.48 13.81 -27.74
N GLY A 595 -13.41 13.20 -27.25
CA GLY A 595 -12.86 13.58 -25.95
C GLY A 595 -13.66 13.07 -24.75
N THR A 596 -14.26 11.88 -24.85
CA THR A 596 -14.94 11.24 -23.71
C THR A 596 -13.96 10.39 -22.90
N LEU A 597 -13.72 10.76 -21.65
CA LEU A 597 -12.93 9.97 -20.70
C LEU A 597 -13.88 9.12 -19.84
N ILE A 598 -13.69 7.80 -19.81
CA ILE A 598 -14.44 6.89 -18.96
C ILE A 598 -13.52 6.42 -17.83
N PHE A 599 -13.82 6.85 -16.61
CA PHE A 599 -13.06 6.50 -15.42
C PHE A 599 -13.66 5.26 -14.74
N ILE A 600 -12.82 4.27 -14.48
CA ILE A 600 -13.23 2.96 -13.98
C ILE A 600 -12.40 2.61 -12.73
N PRO A 601 -13.01 2.61 -11.52
CA PRO A 601 -12.30 2.28 -10.29
C PRO A 601 -11.78 0.84 -10.21
N SER A 602 -12.63 -0.12 -10.55
CA SER A 602 -12.36 -1.56 -10.40
C SER A 602 -11.70 -2.13 -11.66
N TYR A 603 -10.61 -2.89 -11.49
CA TYR A 603 -9.95 -3.59 -12.60
C TYR A 603 -10.87 -4.66 -13.22
N LEU A 604 -11.66 -5.36 -12.41
CA LEU A 604 -12.60 -6.37 -12.90
C LEU A 604 -13.67 -5.76 -13.80
N ASP A 605 -14.22 -4.61 -13.40
CA ASP A 605 -15.16 -3.85 -14.23
C ASP A 605 -14.47 -3.31 -15.49
N PHE A 606 -13.22 -2.85 -15.37
CA PHE A 606 -12.44 -2.38 -16.50
C PHE A 606 -12.27 -3.45 -17.58
N VAL A 607 -11.94 -4.70 -17.21
CA VAL A 607 -11.84 -5.81 -18.16
C VAL A 607 -13.17 -6.04 -18.88
N ARG A 608 -14.30 -6.02 -18.15
CA ARG A 608 -15.65 -6.15 -18.74
C ARG A 608 -15.94 -5.04 -19.74
N VAL A 609 -15.72 -3.78 -19.35
CA VAL A 609 -15.96 -2.61 -20.20
C VAL A 609 -15.03 -2.62 -21.42
N ARG A 610 -13.73 -2.88 -21.25
CA ARG A 610 -12.76 -2.97 -22.35
C ARG A 610 -13.18 -4.02 -23.37
N ASN A 611 -13.54 -5.22 -22.91
CA ASN A 611 -13.97 -6.30 -23.79
C ASN A 611 -15.25 -5.92 -24.53
N TYR A 612 -16.21 -5.29 -23.87
CA TYR A 612 -17.42 -4.77 -24.52
C TYR A 612 -17.11 -3.76 -25.64
N PHE A 613 -16.23 -2.79 -25.37
CA PHE A 613 -15.77 -1.83 -26.37
C PHE A 613 -15.04 -2.49 -27.55
N ALA A 614 -14.34 -3.59 -27.31
CA ALA A 614 -13.64 -4.33 -28.35
C ALA A 614 -14.57 -5.20 -29.21
N THR A 615 -15.58 -5.85 -28.61
CA THR A 615 -16.36 -6.91 -29.31
C THR A 615 -17.76 -6.49 -29.72
N ALA A 616 -18.45 -5.62 -28.99
CA ALA A 616 -19.85 -5.31 -29.27
C ALA A 616 -20.02 -4.41 -30.52
N ASP A 617 -20.95 -4.77 -31.39
CA ASP A 617 -21.19 -4.04 -32.65
C ASP A 617 -21.82 -2.66 -32.42
N GLU A 618 -22.56 -2.48 -31.32
CA GLU A 618 -23.20 -1.21 -30.96
C GLU A 618 -22.19 -0.06 -30.77
N VAL A 619 -20.99 -0.39 -30.30
CA VAL A 619 -19.91 0.57 -30.02
C VAL A 619 -18.88 0.65 -31.14
N SER A 620 -19.09 -0.05 -32.25
CA SER A 620 -18.19 -0.05 -33.42
C SER A 620 -17.90 1.35 -33.99
N SER A 621 -18.82 2.30 -33.82
CA SER A 621 -18.65 3.70 -34.24
C SER A 621 -17.77 4.55 -33.31
N LEU A 622 -17.42 4.02 -32.14
CA LEU A 622 -16.63 4.67 -31.10
C LEU A 622 -15.20 4.09 -31.08
N THR A 623 -14.26 4.80 -31.68
CA THR A 623 -12.85 4.47 -31.50
C THR A 623 -12.44 4.75 -30.06
N PHE A 624 -11.69 3.84 -29.45
CA PHE A 624 -11.29 3.96 -28.06
C PHE A 624 -9.80 3.64 -27.85
N GLY A 625 -9.23 4.26 -26.82
CA GLY A 625 -7.92 3.92 -26.27
C GLY A 625 -8.06 3.42 -24.84
N VAL A 626 -7.00 2.82 -24.32
CA VAL A 626 -6.97 2.19 -23.00
C VAL A 626 -5.72 2.62 -22.26
N ILE A 627 -5.89 3.03 -20.99
CA ILE A 627 -4.78 3.25 -20.06
C ILE A 627 -5.17 2.63 -18.72
N SER A 628 -4.53 1.49 -18.43
CA SER A 628 -4.60 0.79 -17.15
C SER A 628 -3.25 0.75 -16.45
N GLU A 629 -3.20 0.25 -15.24
CA GLU A 629 -1.97 0.05 -14.47
C GLU A 629 -0.94 -0.83 -15.19
N TYR A 630 -1.40 -1.77 -16.03
CA TYR A 630 -0.57 -2.64 -16.86
C TYR A 630 -0.16 -2.02 -18.21
N THR A 631 -0.65 -0.84 -18.55
CA THR A 631 -0.31 -0.22 -19.83
C THR A 631 1.09 0.36 -19.78
N GLU A 632 1.96 -0.07 -20.70
CA GLU A 632 3.31 0.45 -20.79
C GLU A 632 3.33 1.98 -21.00
N ILE A 633 4.36 2.65 -20.50
CA ILE A 633 4.49 4.12 -20.59
C ILE A 633 4.44 4.59 -22.06
N ARG A 634 5.02 3.83 -22.98
CA ARG A 634 5.03 4.16 -24.42
C ARG A 634 3.64 4.07 -25.03
N GLU A 635 2.91 3.00 -24.73
CA GLU A 635 1.54 2.81 -25.19
C GLU A 635 0.60 3.84 -24.58
N ALA A 636 0.73 4.12 -23.28
CA ALA A 636 -0.03 5.18 -22.63
C ALA A 636 0.23 6.55 -23.26
N SER A 637 1.47 6.84 -23.66
CA SER A 637 1.83 8.06 -24.39
C SER A 637 1.17 8.12 -25.79
N ARG A 638 1.14 6.99 -26.50
CA ARG A 638 0.46 6.87 -27.80
C ARG A 638 -1.05 7.07 -27.66
N ALA A 639 -1.69 6.37 -26.73
CA ALA A 639 -3.12 6.47 -26.45
C ALA A 639 -3.53 7.91 -26.08
N ARG A 640 -2.72 8.60 -25.26
CA ARG A 640 -2.90 10.03 -24.94
C ARG A 640 -2.87 10.92 -26.17
N SER A 641 -1.89 10.69 -27.06
CA SER A 641 -1.74 11.46 -28.30
C SER A 641 -2.90 11.22 -29.26
N HIS A 642 -3.34 9.97 -29.40
CA HIS A 642 -4.49 9.59 -30.22
C HIS A 642 -5.81 10.13 -29.66
N PHE A 643 -5.95 10.18 -28.34
CA PHE A 643 -7.10 10.82 -27.70
C PHE A 643 -7.14 12.34 -27.96
N LEU A 644 -6.01 13.04 -27.80
CA LEU A 644 -5.91 14.48 -28.05
C LEU A 644 -6.22 14.87 -29.51
N THR A 645 -5.82 14.02 -30.46
CA THR A 645 -6.06 14.22 -31.89
C THR A 645 -7.45 13.78 -32.34
N GLY A 646 -8.23 13.15 -31.45
CA GLY A 646 -9.57 12.62 -31.76
C GLY A 646 -9.58 11.29 -32.50
N ARG A 647 -8.41 10.67 -32.74
CA ARG A 647 -8.30 9.30 -33.28
C ARG A 647 -8.98 8.30 -32.34
N HIS A 648 -8.81 8.48 -31.03
CA HIS A 648 -9.65 7.84 -30.02
C HIS A 648 -10.70 8.84 -29.55
N LYS A 649 -11.97 8.56 -29.84
CA LYS A 649 -13.10 9.36 -29.33
C LYS A 649 -13.33 9.12 -27.83
N VAL A 650 -13.05 7.91 -27.38
CA VAL A 650 -13.20 7.45 -26.00
C VAL A 650 -11.83 7.04 -25.43
N LEU A 651 -11.60 7.33 -24.15
CA LEU A 651 -10.45 6.80 -23.42
C LEU A 651 -10.92 6.10 -22.16
N LEU A 652 -10.62 4.80 -22.04
CA LEU A 652 -10.84 4.03 -20.81
C LEU A 652 -9.65 4.23 -19.88
N TYR A 653 -9.91 4.67 -18.66
CA TYR A 653 -8.87 5.01 -17.71
C TYR A 653 -9.17 4.49 -16.31
N THR A 654 -8.25 3.72 -15.74
CA THR A 654 -8.43 3.09 -14.42
C THR A 654 -7.97 4.00 -13.28
N GLU A 655 -8.57 3.83 -12.10
CA GLU A 655 -8.13 4.52 -10.88
C GLU A 655 -6.69 4.17 -10.49
N ARG A 656 -6.31 2.89 -10.57
CA ARG A 656 -4.97 2.42 -10.22
C ARG A 656 -3.89 3.05 -11.10
N ALA A 657 -4.10 3.12 -12.43
CA ALA A 657 -3.21 3.88 -13.31
C ALA A 657 -3.08 5.36 -12.91
N HIS A 658 -4.19 5.98 -12.49
CA HIS A 658 -4.17 7.38 -12.04
C HIS A 658 -3.43 7.57 -10.73
N HIS A 659 -3.51 6.61 -9.82
CA HIS A 659 -2.74 6.60 -8.58
C HIS A 659 -1.23 6.61 -8.83
N PHE A 660 -0.73 5.65 -9.61
CA PHE A 660 0.72 5.48 -9.82
C PHE A 660 1.33 6.46 -10.83
N ARG A 661 0.57 6.93 -11.82
CA ARG A 661 1.14 7.76 -12.91
C ARG A 661 0.66 9.21 -12.91
N ARG A 662 -0.47 9.50 -12.24
CA ARG A 662 -1.14 10.82 -12.22
C ARG A 662 -1.19 11.50 -13.60
N TYR A 663 -1.50 10.75 -14.66
CA TYR A 663 -1.46 11.33 -16.00
C TYR A 663 -2.40 12.54 -16.11
N GLN A 664 -1.96 13.58 -16.81
CA GLN A 664 -2.80 14.72 -17.14
C GLN A 664 -3.27 14.60 -18.59
N PHE A 665 -4.58 14.66 -18.80
CA PHE A 665 -5.17 14.59 -20.13
C PHE A 665 -5.55 15.98 -20.65
N SER A 666 -5.30 16.20 -21.93
CA SER A 666 -5.82 17.34 -22.70
C SER A 666 -6.86 16.83 -23.69
N GLY A 667 -7.81 17.69 -24.07
CA GLY A 667 -8.87 17.33 -25.00
C GLY A 667 -10.04 16.58 -24.38
N VAL A 668 -10.15 16.54 -23.04
CA VAL A 668 -11.30 15.98 -22.34
C VAL A 668 -12.47 16.96 -22.45
N GLN A 669 -13.58 16.52 -23.02
CA GLN A 669 -14.81 17.31 -23.15
C GLN A 669 -15.94 16.75 -22.27
N ARG A 670 -15.90 15.45 -22.04
CA ARG A 670 -16.86 14.73 -21.21
C ARG A 670 -16.13 13.74 -20.32
N VAL A 671 -16.53 13.68 -19.06
CA VAL A 671 -16.10 12.64 -18.12
C VAL A 671 -17.30 11.78 -17.76
N VAL A 672 -17.12 10.46 -17.88
CA VAL A 672 -18.07 9.46 -17.39
C VAL A 672 -17.38 8.65 -16.30
N PHE A 673 -17.82 8.82 -15.06
CA PHE A 673 -17.43 7.96 -13.96
C PHE A 673 -18.31 6.71 -14.02
N TYR A 674 -17.74 5.59 -14.50
CA TYR A 674 -18.37 4.26 -14.40
C TYR A 674 -18.56 3.86 -12.93
N GLY A 675 -17.63 4.29 -12.08
CA GLY A 675 -17.80 4.38 -10.64
C GLY A 675 -17.06 5.61 -10.12
N LEU A 676 -17.46 6.08 -8.93
CA LEU A 676 -16.76 7.20 -8.28
C LEU A 676 -15.38 6.74 -7.79
N PRO A 677 -14.36 7.63 -7.84
CA PRO A 677 -13.06 7.32 -7.26
C PRO A 677 -13.15 7.16 -5.75
N ASP A 678 -12.29 6.33 -5.18
CA ASP A 678 -12.17 6.20 -3.73
C ASP A 678 -11.58 7.47 -3.13
N ASN A 679 -10.54 8.02 -3.78
CA ASN A 679 -9.93 9.27 -3.37
C ASN A 679 -10.66 10.49 -3.99
N PRO A 680 -11.24 11.39 -3.18
CA PRO A 680 -11.97 12.55 -3.68
C PRO A 680 -11.10 13.56 -4.43
N ILE A 681 -9.77 13.55 -4.25
CA ILE A 681 -8.83 14.37 -5.02
C ILE A 681 -8.92 13.99 -6.50
N PHE A 682 -9.09 12.71 -6.82
CA PHE A 682 -9.09 12.26 -8.23
C PHE A 682 -10.33 12.76 -8.94
N TYR A 683 -11.46 12.88 -8.23
CA TYR A 683 -12.64 13.53 -8.80
C TYR A 683 -12.34 14.99 -9.16
N LYS A 684 -11.65 15.74 -8.28
CA LYS A 684 -11.27 17.14 -8.57
C LYS A 684 -10.32 17.24 -9.77
N GLU A 685 -9.33 16.37 -9.87
CA GLU A 685 -8.37 16.37 -10.97
C GLU A 685 -9.02 16.02 -12.30
N ILE A 686 -9.83 14.95 -12.30
CA ILE A 686 -10.42 14.42 -13.51
C ILE A 686 -11.60 15.26 -13.99
N ALA A 687 -12.55 15.54 -13.09
CA ALA A 687 -13.74 16.31 -13.42
C ALA A 687 -13.40 17.80 -13.56
N GLY A 688 -12.69 18.38 -12.60
CA GLY A 688 -12.34 19.80 -12.61
C GLY A 688 -11.12 20.09 -13.49
N GLY A 689 -9.97 19.52 -13.12
CA GLY A 689 -8.68 19.83 -13.73
C GLY A 689 -8.60 19.59 -15.24
N TYR A 690 -9.06 18.45 -15.73
CA TYR A 690 -8.96 18.12 -17.16
C TYR A 690 -9.96 18.92 -18.02
N LEU A 691 -11.18 19.15 -17.52
CA LEU A 691 -12.16 20.00 -18.20
C LEU A 691 -11.70 21.46 -18.21
N ALA A 692 -11.19 21.97 -17.08
CA ALA A 692 -10.61 23.32 -16.99
C ALA A 692 -9.41 23.50 -17.94
N LYS A 693 -8.58 22.47 -18.10
CA LYS A 693 -7.50 22.49 -19.09
C LYS A 693 -8.06 22.57 -20.51
N SER A 694 -9.13 21.84 -20.81
CA SER A 694 -9.73 21.84 -22.14
C SER A 694 -10.48 23.14 -22.48
N GLU A 695 -11.03 23.84 -21.48
CA GLU A 695 -11.52 25.22 -21.65
C GLU A 695 -10.37 26.19 -21.97
N ARG A 696 -9.24 26.10 -21.25
CA ARG A 696 -8.04 26.92 -21.52
C ARG A 696 -7.44 26.66 -22.89
N ASP A 697 -7.44 25.40 -23.33
CA ASP A 697 -6.95 24.97 -24.64
C ASP A 697 -7.96 25.28 -25.77
N MET A 698 -9.09 25.95 -25.48
CA MET A 698 -10.16 26.30 -26.41
C MET A 698 -10.75 25.08 -27.15
N LYS A 699 -10.74 23.92 -26.51
CA LYS A 699 -11.33 22.67 -27.03
C LYS A 699 -12.81 22.55 -26.72
N ILE A 700 -13.26 23.19 -25.65
CA ILE A 700 -14.67 23.32 -25.27
C ILE A 700 -14.93 24.77 -24.89
N GLU A 701 -16.14 25.26 -25.15
CA GLU A 701 -16.54 26.57 -24.64
C GLU A 701 -16.68 26.52 -23.11
N PRO A 702 -16.39 27.62 -22.40
CA PRO A 702 -16.55 27.69 -20.97
C PRO A 702 -17.95 27.27 -20.53
N GLY A 703 -18.04 26.31 -19.60
CA GLY A 703 -19.31 25.80 -19.09
C GLY A 703 -19.96 24.67 -19.89
N GLN A 704 -19.40 24.29 -21.04
CA GLN A 704 -19.94 23.20 -21.87
C GLN A 704 -19.39 21.82 -21.49
N GLY A 705 -18.40 21.76 -20.60
CA GLY A 705 -17.91 20.50 -20.03
C GLY A 705 -19.04 19.74 -19.33
N THR A 706 -19.06 18.41 -19.49
CA THR A 706 -20.07 17.56 -18.86
C THR A 706 -19.44 16.44 -18.07
N VAL A 707 -19.94 16.21 -16.86
CA VAL A 707 -19.57 15.10 -15.99
C VAL A 707 -20.82 14.27 -15.75
N ARG A 708 -20.71 12.96 -15.94
CA ARG A 708 -21.75 12.01 -15.56
C ARG A 708 -21.15 10.94 -14.65
N ALA A 709 -21.78 10.69 -13.52
CA ALA A 709 -21.38 9.62 -12.61
C ALA A 709 -22.54 8.67 -12.38
N ILE A 710 -22.30 7.37 -12.45
CA ILE A 710 -23.28 6.35 -12.05
C ILE A 710 -22.91 5.80 -10.68
N PHE A 711 -23.90 5.52 -9.85
CA PHE A 711 -23.69 5.02 -8.49
C PHE A 711 -24.86 4.15 -8.02
N SER A 712 -24.61 3.25 -7.07
CA SER A 712 -25.66 2.52 -6.36
C SER A 712 -25.69 2.89 -4.87
N LYS A 713 -26.61 2.26 -4.13
CA LYS A 713 -26.67 2.40 -2.66
C LYS A 713 -25.40 1.89 -1.96
N TYR A 714 -24.62 1.02 -2.61
CA TYR A 714 -23.39 0.45 -2.05
C TYR A 714 -22.18 1.36 -2.23
N ASP A 715 -22.26 2.37 -3.12
CA ASP A 715 -21.21 3.38 -3.32
C ASP A 715 -21.26 4.52 -2.29
N VAL A 716 -22.05 4.39 -1.22
CA VAL A 716 -22.35 5.48 -0.27
C VAL A 716 -21.10 6.13 0.32
N MET A 717 -20.04 5.36 0.59
CA MET A 717 -18.79 5.91 1.14
C MET A 717 -18.07 6.81 0.13
N LYS A 718 -17.96 6.37 -1.13
CA LYS A 718 -17.35 7.15 -2.22
C LYS A 718 -18.20 8.39 -2.52
N LEU A 719 -19.51 8.22 -2.56
CA LEU A 719 -20.47 9.29 -2.78
C LEU A 719 -20.45 10.35 -1.66
N GLU A 720 -20.33 9.94 -0.40
CA GLU A 720 -20.22 10.87 0.75
C GLU A 720 -19.02 11.80 0.60
N ARG A 721 -17.86 11.26 0.18
CA ARG A 721 -16.63 12.05 -0.03
C ARG A 721 -16.78 13.05 -1.18
N VAL A 722 -17.47 12.66 -2.24
CA VAL A 722 -17.66 13.52 -3.42
C VAL A 722 -18.77 14.54 -3.21
N ALA A 723 -19.98 14.12 -2.82
CA ALA A 723 -21.16 14.97 -2.69
C ALA A 723 -21.27 15.71 -1.34
N GLY A 724 -20.63 15.16 -0.30
CA GLY A 724 -20.64 15.64 1.08
C GLY A 724 -21.66 14.94 1.97
N SER A 725 -21.35 14.84 3.27
CA SER A 725 -22.15 14.15 4.29
C SER A 725 -23.59 14.68 4.41
N LYS A 726 -23.83 15.96 4.11
CA LYS A 726 -25.16 16.57 4.16
C LYS A 726 -26.06 16.20 2.98
N ARG A 727 -25.47 15.87 1.82
CA ARG A 727 -26.22 15.60 0.57
C ARG A 727 -26.43 14.10 0.34
N VAL A 728 -25.47 13.27 0.76
CA VAL A 728 -25.46 11.83 0.46
C VAL A 728 -26.75 11.13 0.89
N GLY A 729 -27.31 11.47 2.06
CA GLY A 729 -28.56 10.86 2.54
C GLY A 729 -29.73 11.06 1.58
N LYS A 730 -29.87 12.28 1.01
CA LYS A 730 -30.91 12.58 0.01
C LYS A 730 -30.67 11.82 -1.29
N MET A 731 -29.43 11.78 -1.76
CA MET A 731 -29.09 11.07 -3.00
C MET A 731 -29.37 9.56 -2.93
N ILE A 732 -29.30 8.98 -1.72
CA ILE A 732 -29.58 7.56 -1.49
C ILE A 732 -31.07 7.30 -1.24
N GLN A 733 -31.80 8.21 -0.60
CA GLN A 733 -33.19 7.99 -0.16
C GLN A 733 -34.26 8.62 -1.05
N ASP A 734 -33.92 9.64 -1.84
CA ASP A 734 -34.90 10.34 -2.68
C ASP A 734 -35.50 9.40 -3.73
N ARG A 735 -36.74 9.69 -4.15
CA ARG A 735 -37.44 8.92 -5.19
C ARG A 735 -36.86 9.13 -6.60
N GLY A 736 -36.23 10.27 -6.84
CA GLY A 736 -35.57 10.56 -8.11
C GLY A 736 -34.23 9.84 -8.21
N ASP A 737 -33.92 9.32 -9.40
CA ASP A 737 -32.64 8.64 -9.65
C ASP A 737 -31.59 9.56 -10.31
N THR A 738 -31.93 10.80 -10.65
CA THR A 738 -30.99 11.74 -11.29
C THR A 738 -30.83 13.00 -10.45
N PHE A 739 -29.57 13.37 -10.19
CA PHE A 739 -29.18 14.53 -9.40
C PHE A 739 -28.22 15.39 -10.21
N ASP A 740 -28.62 16.63 -10.50
CA ASP A 740 -27.83 17.58 -11.28
C ASP A 740 -27.21 18.65 -10.36
N PHE A 741 -25.93 18.94 -10.59
CA PHE A 741 -25.16 19.99 -9.92
C PHE A 741 -24.45 20.85 -10.98
N VAL A 742 -24.13 22.09 -10.63
CA VAL A 742 -23.42 23.06 -11.47
C VAL A 742 -22.22 23.63 -10.72
#